data_AF-A0A7C4BFQ2-F1
#
_entry.id   AF-A0A7C4BFQ2-F1
#
_cell.length_a   1.000
_cell.length_b   1.000
_cell.length_c   1.000
_cell.angle_alpha   90.00
_cell.angle_beta   90.00
_cell.angle_gamma   90.00
#
_symmetry.space_group_name_H-M   'P 1'
#
loop_
_entity.id
_entity.type
_entity.pdbx_description
1 polymer ?
#
loop_
_entity_poly.entity_id
_entity_poly.type
_entity_poly.pdbx_seq_one_letter_code
_entity_poly.pdbx_strand_id
1 'polypeptide(L)'
;MKANLAKVCVWACAVSLCPGMLCAQAPVYTRDNAPVTPKLEELKLADSVTKDSITWFFEKPARVGQFVNGDWYVVGPVTIVRMNPAPVYDGEVRNGSMLSPKANLHLTGYDSRLTHARWFNPELTARLPIQMKPGDSLMSALSKEVKTGDSPVKSFSVLTCLKEPVPADAFRPGYCDRQQTIYLARNLRRELLPKLARPAVNPATGGRLDLPDIRSLAERFRRPWDELSFLEGAQAEYQLGGYGRAICEQGARATLSLMLDYPPEEKEPLLINYIQYGIDLWAIASSEGFPGWPTLGGWGSGRKWPIVFAGLMLGDEKMASPTRTFPRLVFQEDNQTAYDDCWTGAGVVYGGHTGYLPVRNRSYGWGPYEHLHPTRWTGWIGTSYRTNMTSSTWIGQALAIRILRAEKEWNHDAFLDYCDRWMYEPDPGYRNPMRASTQGCGWDLFAEAMWKTYRERLPEIPGRDPSQRPTDGWQKTRQLKGPSVELKGGRLVVNGQPFFPIILWAEHPARIEDAVSLRANVLAEGCFETRREAGRYWALSLRNDAFLDACAARGLYGIFGADCRTVGHPALLGWIHIDEPDVVAAKAAGMDDRALQEFSQAYRVMKSAKSIGAPASLKETPDELLLVAPAFEWMRKMDRSRPVFLTVGEEFLRNAREKPERCEGFLSSCDAIGCAVYPLTRGKGPSGLTEVADAVSTLRTVSGDRPVFAWIETRGSRWVSPEYVRAEVWMALIRGATGIGYRGWEGLDETVRPDTGVREVLSSLNARVLSLAPALLAESAPAGAVEMRMEGNLACHWKATRHEGMLYIFCQNIDLGATPVADADIAPRQGQATFTVRGLRQATAVEVVGEGRRIAAKQGWFSDEFAPLAAHVYRIPYTGG
;
A
#
# COMPACT_ATOMS: atom_id res chain seq x y z
N MET A 1 88.68 -7.44 51.02
CA MET A 1 88.00 -8.75 50.90
C MET A 1 88.01 -9.16 49.43
N LYS A 2 88.52 -10.36 49.15
CA LYS A 2 88.66 -11.08 47.86
C LYS A 2 87.27 -11.48 47.31
N ALA A 3 86.97 -11.79 46.03
CA ALA A 3 87.69 -11.85 44.75
C ALA A 3 86.69 -12.04 43.57
N ASN A 4 87.19 -11.75 42.35
CA ASN A 4 86.84 -12.16 40.98
C ASN A 4 86.00 -13.44 40.74
N LEU A 5 85.20 -13.46 39.65
CA LEU A 5 85.47 -14.21 38.41
C LEU A 5 84.41 -13.98 37.31
N ALA A 6 84.91 -13.93 36.07
CA ALA A 6 84.18 -13.73 34.80
C ALA A 6 84.19 -15.03 33.96
N LYS A 7 83.19 -15.20 33.05
CA LYS A 7 83.33 -15.45 31.59
C LYS A 7 82.23 -16.33 30.95
N VAL A 8 81.65 -15.78 29.87
CA VAL A 8 81.43 -16.35 28.50
C VAL A 8 80.41 -17.49 28.29
N CYS A 9 79.36 -17.19 27.50
CA CYS A 9 79.15 -17.80 26.17
C CYS A 9 78.07 -17.07 25.33
N VAL A 10 78.40 -16.88 24.06
CA VAL A 10 77.65 -16.22 22.96
C VAL A 10 76.67 -17.22 22.33
N TRP A 11 75.55 -16.78 21.73
CA TRP A 11 75.13 -17.08 20.33
C TRP A 11 73.73 -16.52 19.97
N ALA A 12 73.73 -15.68 18.92
CA ALA A 12 72.75 -15.51 17.84
C ALA A 12 71.24 -15.40 18.14
N CYS A 13 70.72 -14.17 18.14
CA CYS A 13 69.37 -13.89 17.64
C CYS A 13 69.51 -13.17 16.29
N ALA A 14 69.29 -13.91 15.21
CA ALA A 14 69.22 -13.37 13.86
C ALA A 14 67.98 -12.46 13.76
N VAL A 15 68.24 -11.21 13.39
CA VAL A 15 67.24 -10.27 12.87
C VAL A 15 66.65 -10.89 11.59
N SER A 16 65.46 -11.45 11.69
CA SER A 16 64.65 -11.73 10.52
C SER A 16 63.91 -10.44 10.17
N LEU A 17 64.48 -9.68 9.24
CA LEU A 17 63.79 -8.63 8.51
C LEU A 17 62.52 -9.25 7.89
N CYS A 18 61.35 -8.95 8.44
CA CYS A 18 60.10 -9.16 7.73
C CYS A 18 60.18 -8.40 6.40
N PRO A 19 60.07 -9.06 5.24
CA PRO A 19 59.85 -8.35 3.99
C PRO A 19 58.50 -7.66 4.14
N GLY A 20 58.47 -6.34 3.98
CA GLY A 20 57.24 -5.60 3.85
C GLY A 20 56.38 -6.28 2.78
N MET A 21 55.13 -6.62 3.15
CA MET A 21 54.09 -6.96 2.18
C MET A 21 53.89 -5.74 1.28
N LEU A 22 54.66 -5.68 0.19
CA LEU A 22 54.15 -5.18 -1.07
C LEU A 22 52.93 -6.05 -1.38
N CYS A 23 51.73 -5.58 -1.00
CA CYS A 23 50.50 -6.11 -1.59
C CYS A 23 50.66 -5.91 -3.09
N ALA A 24 50.90 -7.00 -3.82
CA ALA A 24 50.86 -6.96 -5.27
C ALA A 24 49.48 -6.40 -5.66
N GLN A 25 49.47 -5.22 -6.30
CA GLN A 25 48.26 -4.62 -6.84
C GLN A 25 47.62 -5.62 -7.80
N ALA A 26 46.29 -5.77 -7.75
CA ALA A 26 45.60 -6.70 -8.64
C ALA A 26 45.82 -6.28 -10.10
N PRO A 27 46.16 -7.21 -11.02
CA PRO A 27 46.43 -6.87 -12.40
C PRO A 27 45.14 -6.37 -13.09
N VAL A 28 45.23 -5.20 -13.73
CA VAL A 28 44.16 -4.69 -14.59
C VAL A 28 44.42 -5.17 -16.01
N TYR A 29 43.59 -6.09 -16.49
CA TYR A 29 43.66 -6.59 -17.86
C TYR A 29 42.91 -5.66 -18.82
N THR A 30 43.57 -5.31 -19.92
CA THR A 30 43.09 -4.54 -21.07
C THR A 30 43.39 -5.34 -22.34
N ARG A 31 42.90 -4.87 -23.48
CA ARG A 31 43.21 -5.49 -24.78
C ARG A 31 44.70 -5.43 -25.11
N ASP A 32 45.42 -4.44 -24.59
CA ASP A 32 46.84 -4.20 -24.88
C ASP A 32 47.76 -5.11 -24.06
N ASN A 33 47.33 -5.56 -22.87
CA ASN A 33 48.08 -6.48 -21.99
C ASN A 33 47.36 -7.83 -21.80
N ALA A 34 46.54 -8.17 -22.77
CA ALA A 34 45.79 -9.40 -22.92
C ALA A 34 46.61 -10.67 -22.55
N PRO A 35 46.27 -11.41 -21.48
CA PRO A 35 46.97 -12.65 -21.16
C PRO A 35 46.65 -13.73 -22.19
N VAL A 36 47.65 -14.55 -22.53
CA VAL A 36 47.50 -15.70 -23.42
C VAL A 36 46.77 -16.82 -22.69
N THR A 37 45.90 -17.54 -23.39
CA THR A 37 45.29 -18.75 -22.85
C THR A 37 46.37 -19.82 -22.68
N PRO A 38 46.60 -20.35 -21.46
CA PRO A 38 47.59 -21.39 -21.26
C PRO A 38 47.21 -22.66 -22.02
N LYS A 39 48.20 -23.39 -22.52
CA LYS A 39 47.98 -24.75 -23.03
C LYS A 39 47.61 -25.69 -21.89
N LEU A 40 46.95 -26.80 -22.20
CA LEU A 40 46.51 -27.76 -21.18
C LEU A 40 47.68 -28.28 -20.33
N GLU A 41 48.84 -28.49 -20.94
CA GLU A 41 50.05 -29.02 -20.31
C GLU A 41 50.74 -28.00 -19.39
N GLU A 42 50.48 -26.70 -19.61
CA GLU A 42 51.00 -25.59 -18.82
C GLU A 42 50.21 -25.37 -17.53
N LEU A 43 48.95 -25.82 -17.47
CA LEU A 43 48.15 -25.79 -16.24
C LEU A 43 48.77 -26.70 -15.18
N LYS A 44 48.74 -26.25 -13.93
CA LYS A 44 49.21 -27.06 -12.79
C LYS A 44 48.42 -28.37 -12.74
N LEU A 45 49.13 -29.49 -12.64
CA LEU A 45 48.53 -30.78 -12.30
C LEU A 45 48.47 -30.89 -10.77
N ALA A 46 47.28 -31.12 -10.20
CA ALA A 46 47.08 -31.12 -8.76
C ALA A 46 46.12 -32.23 -8.31
N ASP A 47 46.39 -32.83 -7.16
CA ASP A 47 45.52 -33.84 -6.52
C ASP A 47 44.33 -33.21 -5.77
N SER A 48 44.40 -31.91 -5.51
CA SER A 48 43.34 -31.16 -4.85
C SER A 48 43.45 -29.66 -5.10
N VAL A 49 42.35 -28.94 -4.86
CA VAL A 49 42.31 -27.48 -4.81
C VAL A 49 41.53 -27.02 -3.58
N THR A 50 41.88 -25.85 -3.05
CA THR A 50 41.26 -25.27 -1.86
C THR A 50 40.77 -23.85 -2.15
N LYS A 51 39.54 -23.56 -1.74
CA LYS A 51 38.94 -22.21 -1.78
C LYS A 51 38.08 -22.00 -0.54
N ASP A 52 38.28 -20.88 0.15
CA ASP A 52 37.48 -20.46 1.31
C ASP A 52 37.26 -21.56 2.37
N SER A 53 38.35 -22.28 2.69
CA SER A 53 38.40 -23.39 3.65
C SER A 53 37.65 -24.67 3.22
N ILE A 54 37.27 -24.79 1.95
CA ILE A 54 36.77 -26.02 1.32
C ILE A 54 37.86 -26.57 0.40
N THR A 55 38.27 -27.81 0.62
CA THR A 55 39.21 -28.54 -0.24
C THR A 55 38.50 -29.68 -0.94
N TRP A 56 38.62 -29.78 -2.26
CA TRP A 56 38.17 -30.93 -3.05
C TRP A 56 39.37 -31.78 -3.46
N PHE A 57 39.33 -33.08 -3.16
CA PHE A 57 40.38 -34.05 -3.51
C PHE A 57 39.89 -34.91 -4.67
N PHE A 58 40.70 -34.96 -5.71
CA PHE A 58 40.40 -35.68 -6.94
C PHE A 58 40.86 -37.14 -6.84
N GLU A 59 40.14 -38.05 -7.51
CA GLU A 59 40.55 -39.46 -7.63
C GLU A 59 41.92 -39.60 -8.31
N LYS A 60 42.16 -38.74 -9.30
CA LYS A 60 43.41 -38.63 -10.06
C LYS A 60 43.79 -37.15 -10.17
N PRO A 61 45.10 -36.82 -10.23
CA PRO A 61 45.54 -35.45 -10.44
C PRO A 61 44.85 -34.82 -11.66
N ALA A 62 44.27 -33.62 -11.49
CA ALA A 62 43.57 -32.88 -12.53
C ALA A 62 44.35 -31.63 -12.94
N ARG A 63 44.21 -31.20 -14.20
CA ARG A 63 44.75 -29.91 -14.67
C ARG A 63 43.83 -28.80 -14.15
N VAL A 64 44.41 -27.88 -13.39
CA VAL A 64 43.65 -26.83 -12.70
C VAL A 64 44.12 -25.44 -13.07
N GLY A 65 43.18 -24.50 -13.12
CA GLY A 65 43.44 -23.08 -13.31
C GLY A 65 42.48 -22.23 -12.47
N GLN A 66 42.66 -20.91 -12.52
CA GLN A 66 41.83 -19.96 -11.79
C GLN A 66 41.22 -18.94 -12.74
N PHE A 67 39.98 -18.54 -12.43
CA PHE A 67 39.33 -17.39 -13.04
C PHE A 67 39.86 -16.08 -12.43
N VAL A 68 39.53 -14.96 -13.06
CA VAL A 68 39.98 -13.62 -12.65
C VAL A 68 39.56 -13.23 -11.22
N ASN A 69 38.47 -13.80 -10.71
CA ASN A 69 38.00 -13.61 -9.32
C ASN A 69 38.66 -14.58 -8.31
N GLY A 70 39.55 -15.46 -8.77
CA GLY A 70 40.25 -16.46 -7.97
C GLY A 70 39.50 -17.77 -7.71
N ASP A 71 38.31 -17.97 -8.27
CA ASP A 71 37.63 -19.27 -8.22
C ASP A 71 38.34 -20.30 -9.10
N TRP A 72 38.24 -21.58 -8.73
CA TRP A 72 38.95 -22.67 -9.41
C TRP A 72 38.14 -23.29 -10.54
N TYR A 73 38.85 -23.72 -11.59
CA TYR A 73 38.36 -24.68 -12.55
C TYR A 73 39.30 -25.88 -12.71
N VAL A 74 38.72 -26.99 -13.13
CA VAL A 74 39.42 -28.17 -13.64
C VAL A 74 39.14 -28.31 -15.14
N VAL A 75 40.06 -28.88 -15.90
CA VAL A 75 39.87 -29.15 -17.32
C VAL A 75 39.68 -30.65 -17.58
N GLY A 76 38.56 -30.99 -18.21
CA GLY A 76 38.14 -32.37 -18.46
C GLY A 76 37.39 -33.02 -17.28
N PRO A 77 36.82 -34.23 -17.48
CA PRO A 77 36.08 -34.93 -16.43
C PRO A 77 36.93 -35.17 -15.19
N VAL A 78 36.35 -34.96 -14.01
CA VAL A 78 37.00 -35.22 -12.72
C VAL A 78 36.05 -35.95 -11.79
N THR A 79 36.60 -36.78 -10.90
CA THR A 79 35.84 -37.38 -9.80
C THR A 79 36.41 -36.88 -8.49
N ILE A 80 35.56 -36.27 -7.67
CA ILE A 80 35.92 -35.83 -6.32
C ILE A 80 35.59 -36.98 -5.38
N VAL A 81 36.60 -37.50 -4.68
CA VAL A 81 36.47 -38.68 -3.80
C VAL A 81 36.48 -38.32 -2.32
N ARG A 82 37.00 -37.13 -1.99
CA ARG A 82 37.06 -36.64 -0.62
C ARG A 82 36.97 -35.11 -0.62
N MET A 83 36.43 -34.57 0.46
CA MET A 83 36.41 -33.13 0.72
C MET A 83 36.88 -32.85 2.16
N ASN A 84 37.40 -31.65 2.40
CA ASN A 84 37.71 -31.14 3.74
C ASN A 84 37.11 -29.73 3.94
N PRO A 85 36.25 -29.51 4.95
CA PRO A 85 35.70 -30.52 5.86
C PRO A 85 34.88 -31.58 5.13
N ALA A 86 34.78 -32.77 5.72
CA ALA A 86 34.01 -33.85 5.14
C ALA A 86 32.50 -33.52 5.18
N PRO A 87 31.74 -33.81 4.10
CA PRO A 87 30.29 -33.75 4.11
C PRO A 87 29.72 -34.83 5.02
N VAL A 88 28.66 -34.48 5.76
CA VAL A 88 27.86 -35.41 6.56
C VAL A 88 26.55 -35.61 5.81
N TYR A 89 26.18 -36.86 5.52
CA TYR A 89 24.98 -37.19 4.74
C TYR A 89 23.87 -37.85 5.55
N ASP A 90 24.22 -38.48 6.67
CA ASP A 90 23.32 -39.25 7.50
C ASP A 90 23.07 -38.49 8.81
N GLY A 91 21.81 -38.45 9.25
CA GLY A 91 21.39 -37.58 10.36
C GLY A 91 21.31 -36.11 9.92
N GLU A 92 22.00 -35.22 10.64
CA GLU A 92 22.06 -33.81 10.26
C GLU A 92 23.03 -33.60 9.09
N VAL A 93 22.50 -33.30 7.91
CA VAL A 93 23.31 -33.05 6.72
C VAL A 93 24.10 -31.76 6.92
N ARG A 94 25.42 -31.81 6.68
CA ARG A 94 26.36 -30.69 6.87
C ARG A 94 27.42 -30.68 5.78
N ASN A 95 27.96 -29.49 5.49
CA ASN A 95 28.95 -29.25 4.44
C ASN A 95 28.52 -29.83 3.07
N GLY A 96 27.22 -29.79 2.77
CA GLY A 96 26.65 -30.33 1.54
C GLY A 96 27.11 -29.55 0.31
N SER A 97 26.99 -30.19 -0.85
CA SER A 97 27.27 -29.58 -2.15
C SER A 97 26.09 -29.81 -3.09
N MET A 98 25.90 -28.90 -4.04
CA MET A 98 24.93 -29.06 -5.13
C MET A 98 25.69 -29.10 -6.46
N LEU A 99 25.53 -30.20 -7.20
CA LEU A 99 26.10 -30.35 -8.54
C LEU A 99 25.16 -29.70 -9.56
N SER A 100 25.69 -28.76 -10.33
CA SER A 100 25.01 -28.03 -11.40
C SER A 100 23.62 -27.53 -10.94
N PRO A 101 23.57 -26.74 -9.86
CA PRO A 101 22.32 -26.38 -9.20
C PRO A 101 21.36 -25.71 -10.19
N LYS A 102 20.07 -26.04 -10.05
CA LYS A 102 19.00 -25.47 -10.86
C LYS A 102 18.37 -24.28 -10.14
N ALA A 103 18.06 -23.24 -10.91
CA ALA A 103 17.32 -22.08 -10.43
C ALA A 103 16.00 -22.51 -9.81
N ASN A 104 15.84 -22.22 -8.52
CA ASN A 104 14.62 -22.39 -7.76
C ASN A 104 14.68 -21.37 -6.60
N LEU A 105 13.54 -21.04 -5.95
CA LEU A 105 13.51 -19.98 -4.94
C LEU A 105 13.59 -20.49 -3.49
N HIS A 106 13.56 -21.80 -3.23
CA HIS A 106 13.28 -22.28 -1.87
C HIS A 106 14.06 -23.51 -1.43
N LEU A 107 14.58 -24.31 -2.35
CA LEU A 107 15.14 -25.62 -2.07
C LEU A 107 16.65 -25.62 -2.23
N THR A 108 17.31 -26.15 -1.21
CA THR A 108 18.75 -26.29 -1.11
C THR A 108 19.13 -27.67 -0.58
N GLY A 109 20.33 -28.14 -0.95
CA GLY A 109 20.94 -29.40 -0.48
C GLY A 109 22.18 -29.19 0.40
N TYR A 110 22.38 -28.02 1.00
CA TYR A 110 23.64 -27.68 1.69
C TYR A 110 23.72 -28.13 3.15
N ASP A 111 22.67 -27.93 3.93
CA ASP A 111 22.65 -28.24 5.36
C ASP A 111 21.19 -28.48 5.79
N SER A 112 20.90 -29.53 6.56
CA SER A 112 19.52 -29.86 6.94
C SER A 112 19.03 -29.08 8.16
N ARG A 113 19.90 -28.31 8.82
CA ARG A 113 19.60 -27.59 10.07
C ARG A 113 19.03 -26.19 9.84
N LEU A 114 18.49 -25.93 8.63
CA LEU A 114 17.86 -24.65 8.30
C LEU A 114 16.67 -24.39 9.23
N THR A 115 16.45 -23.13 9.59
CA THR A 115 15.33 -22.69 10.43
C THR A 115 13.97 -23.19 9.94
N HIS A 116 13.81 -23.34 8.62
CA HIS A 116 12.62 -23.93 8.01
C HIS A 116 12.98 -25.21 7.26
N ALA A 117 12.82 -26.35 7.93
CA ALA A 117 13.15 -27.68 7.38
C ALA A 117 12.53 -27.98 6.00
N ARG A 118 11.39 -27.36 5.65
CA ARG A 118 10.75 -27.47 4.33
C ARG A 118 11.58 -26.93 3.16
N TRP A 119 12.64 -26.16 3.44
CA TRP A 119 13.55 -25.56 2.46
C TRP A 119 14.79 -26.41 2.19
N PHE A 120 14.99 -27.47 2.98
CA PHE A 120 16.02 -28.47 2.70
C PHE A 120 15.44 -29.62 1.88
N ASN A 121 16.14 -30.03 0.82
CA ASN A 121 15.85 -31.24 0.07
C ASN A 121 17.12 -32.09 -0.08
N PRO A 122 17.19 -33.28 0.55
CA PRO A 122 18.38 -34.12 0.50
C PRO A 122 18.70 -34.64 -0.92
N GLU A 123 17.72 -34.72 -1.83
CA GLU A 123 17.94 -35.13 -3.21
C GLU A 123 18.77 -34.11 -4.02
N LEU A 124 18.89 -32.88 -3.51
CA LEU A 124 19.76 -31.86 -4.10
C LEU A 124 21.22 -31.99 -3.62
N THR A 125 21.47 -32.73 -2.54
CA THR A 125 22.81 -32.92 -1.99
C THR A 125 23.61 -33.91 -2.84
N ALA A 126 24.63 -33.42 -3.53
CA ALA A 126 25.59 -34.26 -4.23
C ALA A 126 26.38 -35.11 -3.22
N ARG A 127 26.38 -36.43 -3.41
CA ARG A 127 27.08 -37.40 -2.56
C ARG A 127 28.40 -37.84 -3.19
N LEU A 128 29.44 -38.00 -2.36
CA LEU A 128 30.74 -38.53 -2.78
C LEU A 128 30.63 -40.03 -3.14
N PRO A 129 31.37 -40.51 -4.16
CA PRO A 129 32.21 -39.72 -5.06
C PRO A 129 31.38 -38.88 -6.05
N ILE A 130 31.73 -37.61 -6.23
CA ILE A 130 31.02 -36.68 -7.12
C ILE A 130 31.72 -36.66 -8.46
N GLN A 131 31.05 -37.16 -9.50
CA GLN A 131 31.53 -37.09 -10.87
C GLN A 131 31.13 -35.75 -11.49
N MET A 132 32.10 -35.03 -12.04
CA MET A 132 31.89 -33.79 -12.78
C MET A 132 32.38 -33.98 -14.21
N LYS A 133 31.59 -33.49 -15.17
CA LYS A 133 31.96 -33.43 -16.58
C LYS A 133 32.03 -31.96 -17.04
N PRO A 134 32.72 -31.66 -18.16
CA PRO A 134 32.68 -30.35 -18.76
C PRO A 134 31.24 -29.85 -18.92
N GLY A 135 30.98 -28.62 -18.49
CA GLY A 135 29.62 -28.09 -18.35
C GLY A 135 29.13 -28.02 -16.91
N ASP A 136 29.72 -28.79 -15.99
CA ASP A 136 29.29 -28.83 -14.58
C ASP A 136 29.92 -27.75 -13.70
N SER A 137 29.20 -27.40 -12.64
CA SER A 137 29.67 -26.56 -11.55
C SER A 137 29.26 -27.17 -10.22
N LEU A 138 30.19 -27.33 -9.29
CA LEU A 138 29.90 -27.83 -7.95
C LEU A 138 29.95 -26.66 -6.96
N MET A 139 28.79 -26.29 -6.43
CA MET A 139 28.70 -25.30 -5.35
C MET A 139 28.71 -26.03 -4.02
N SER A 140 29.74 -25.80 -3.21
CA SER A 140 29.95 -26.47 -1.92
C SER A 140 29.79 -25.48 -0.79
N ALA A 141 29.09 -25.90 0.27
CA ALA A 141 28.90 -25.11 1.48
C ALA A 141 29.87 -25.52 2.58
N LEU A 142 30.34 -24.54 3.35
CA LEU A 142 31.00 -24.73 4.63
C LEU A 142 29.99 -24.45 5.73
N SER A 143 29.64 -25.44 6.53
CA SER A 143 28.73 -25.28 7.66
C SER A 143 29.45 -24.65 8.87
N LYS A 144 28.67 -24.02 9.75
CA LYS A 144 29.09 -23.59 11.10
C LYS A 144 28.17 -24.18 12.17
N GLU A 145 28.60 -24.04 13.42
CA GLU A 145 27.72 -24.21 14.56
C GLU A 145 26.79 -23.00 14.67
N VAL A 146 25.52 -23.26 14.97
CA VAL A 146 24.48 -22.23 15.03
C VAL A 146 23.59 -22.38 16.25
N LYS A 147 23.06 -21.25 16.72
CA LYS A 147 21.92 -21.24 17.63
C LYS A 147 20.64 -21.42 16.81
N THR A 148 19.58 -21.90 17.46
CA THR A 148 18.25 -22.02 16.85
C THR A 148 17.83 -20.71 16.19
N GLY A 149 17.55 -20.75 14.88
CA GLY A 149 17.08 -19.59 14.10
C GLY A 149 18.09 -18.98 13.13
N ASP A 150 19.39 -19.26 13.27
CA ASP A 150 20.43 -18.76 12.36
C ASP A 150 20.69 -19.71 11.17
N SER A 151 21.12 -19.14 10.03
CA SER A 151 21.59 -19.94 8.89
C SER A 151 22.84 -20.77 9.28
N PRO A 152 22.83 -22.10 9.07
CA PRO A 152 23.95 -22.98 9.39
C PRO A 152 25.12 -22.86 8.42
N VAL A 153 25.02 -22.01 7.38
CA VAL A 153 26.05 -21.86 6.36
C VAL A 153 27.00 -20.71 6.69
N LYS A 154 28.30 -21.00 6.71
CA LYS A 154 29.39 -20.03 6.90
C LYS A 154 29.87 -19.43 5.59
N SER A 155 30.08 -20.28 4.58
CA SER A 155 30.63 -19.86 3.28
C SER A 155 30.22 -20.79 2.15
N PHE A 156 30.41 -20.30 0.93
CA PHE A 156 30.27 -21.07 -0.30
C PHE A 156 31.55 -20.98 -1.13
N SER A 157 31.80 -22.00 -1.94
CA SER A 157 32.81 -21.97 -3.00
C SER A 157 32.33 -22.79 -4.18
N VAL A 158 32.74 -22.38 -5.38
CA VAL A 158 32.36 -23.05 -6.63
C VAL A 158 33.61 -23.64 -7.26
N LEU A 159 33.54 -24.92 -7.63
CA LEU A 159 34.48 -25.58 -8.53
C LEU A 159 33.80 -25.75 -9.89
N THR A 160 34.44 -25.31 -10.97
CA THR A 160 33.89 -25.41 -12.34
C THR A 160 34.65 -26.45 -13.15
N CYS A 161 33.95 -27.30 -13.90
CA CYS A 161 34.58 -28.25 -14.82
C CYS A 161 34.44 -27.75 -16.26
N LEU A 162 35.56 -27.36 -16.88
CA LEU A 162 35.62 -26.82 -18.24
C LEU A 162 36.09 -27.87 -19.25
N LYS A 163 35.75 -27.65 -20.51
CA LYS A 163 36.23 -28.49 -21.63
C LYS A 163 37.69 -28.18 -21.98
N GLU A 164 38.10 -26.93 -21.86
CA GLU A 164 39.42 -26.43 -22.25
C GLU A 164 39.90 -25.32 -21.29
N PRO A 165 41.22 -25.04 -21.23
CA PRO A 165 41.75 -23.92 -20.45
C PRO A 165 41.20 -22.56 -20.91
N VAL A 166 41.09 -21.62 -19.98
CA VAL A 166 40.69 -20.23 -20.23
C VAL A 166 41.80 -19.27 -19.79
N PRO A 167 41.93 -18.08 -20.39
CA PRO A 167 42.95 -17.12 -20.00
C PRO A 167 42.73 -16.60 -18.57
N ALA A 168 43.79 -16.09 -17.93
CA ALA A 168 43.78 -15.67 -16.53
C ALA A 168 42.82 -14.51 -16.20
N ASP A 169 42.32 -13.80 -17.21
CA ASP A 169 41.35 -12.72 -17.08
C ASP A 169 39.90 -13.17 -17.34
N ALA A 170 39.66 -14.48 -17.51
CA ALA A 170 38.33 -15.02 -17.73
C ALA A 170 37.49 -15.00 -16.44
N PHE A 171 36.24 -14.58 -16.55
CA PHE A 171 35.24 -14.73 -15.49
C PHE A 171 34.78 -16.17 -15.38
N ARG A 172 34.39 -16.57 -14.16
CA ARG A 172 33.73 -17.86 -13.94
C ARG A 172 32.33 -17.82 -14.59
N PRO A 173 31.90 -18.86 -15.32
CA PRO A 173 30.50 -18.99 -15.72
C PRO A 173 29.58 -19.00 -14.50
N GLY A 174 28.36 -18.47 -14.64
CA GLY A 174 27.40 -18.48 -13.54
C GLY A 174 27.14 -19.92 -13.06
N TYR A 175 26.98 -20.14 -11.76
CA TYR A 175 26.86 -21.51 -11.22
C TYR A 175 25.55 -22.23 -11.59
N CYS A 176 24.61 -21.56 -12.27
CA CYS A 176 23.44 -22.17 -12.91
C CYS A 176 23.59 -22.29 -14.44
N ASP A 177 24.62 -21.70 -15.04
CA ASP A 177 24.82 -21.66 -16.49
C ASP A 177 25.35 -23.00 -17.00
N ARG A 178 24.54 -23.68 -17.83
CA ARG A 178 24.92 -24.95 -18.47
C ARG A 178 25.66 -24.79 -19.79
N GLN A 179 25.63 -23.59 -20.38
CA GLN A 179 26.39 -23.28 -21.60
C GLN A 179 27.84 -22.86 -21.28
N GLN A 180 28.13 -22.57 -20.00
CA GLN A 180 29.44 -22.12 -19.52
C GLN A 180 29.95 -20.89 -20.28
N THR A 181 29.13 -19.84 -20.34
CA THR A 181 29.48 -18.59 -21.02
C THR A 181 30.69 -17.95 -20.35
N ILE A 182 31.75 -17.73 -21.13
CA ILE A 182 33.00 -17.09 -20.66
C ILE A 182 33.04 -15.64 -21.12
N TYR A 183 33.20 -14.74 -20.14
CA TYR A 183 33.52 -13.33 -20.37
C TYR A 183 34.98 -13.06 -20.01
N LEU A 184 35.56 -12.00 -20.58
CA LEU A 184 36.98 -11.64 -20.36
C LEU A 184 37.10 -10.23 -19.78
N ALA A 185 37.86 -10.09 -18.70
CA ALA A 185 38.05 -8.81 -18.02
C ALA A 185 38.77 -7.77 -18.90
N ARG A 186 39.57 -8.19 -19.89
CA ARG A 186 40.16 -7.28 -20.88
C ARG A 186 39.15 -6.50 -21.71
N ASN A 187 37.89 -6.95 -21.76
CA ASN A 187 36.82 -6.35 -22.53
C ASN A 187 35.85 -5.49 -21.69
N LEU A 188 36.08 -5.33 -20.38
CA LEU A 188 35.17 -4.51 -19.57
C LEU A 188 35.20 -3.05 -20.03
N ARG A 189 34.01 -2.47 -20.14
CA ARG A 189 33.75 -1.07 -20.47
C ARG A 189 34.02 -0.14 -19.28
N ARG A 190 35.26 -0.12 -18.79
CA ARG A 190 35.69 0.67 -17.63
C ARG A 190 35.54 2.17 -17.85
N GLU A 191 35.56 2.62 -19.11
CA GLU A 191 35.31 4.00 -19.52
C GLU A 191 33.91 4.51 -19.17
N LEU A 192 32.95 3.61 -18.88
CA LEU A 192 31.64 3.98 -18.37
C LEU A 192 31.66 4.39 -16.89
N LEU A 193 32.69 4.00 -16.13
CA LEU A 193 32.81 4.35 -14.71
C LEU A 193 33.43 5.76 -14.58
N PRO A 194 32.69 6.75 -14.07
CA PRO A 194 33.24 8.08 -13.86
C PRO A 194 34.30 8.09 -12.74
N LYS A 195 34.97 9.24 -12.63
CA LYS A 195 35.93 9.56 -11.56
C LYS A 195 35.35 10.68 -10.70
N LEU A 196 34.30 10.35 -9.95
CA LEU A 196 33.60 11.32 -9.12
C LEU A 196 34.45 11.69 -7.90
N ALA A 197 34.45 12.97 -7.54
CA ALA A 197 35.01 13.40 -6.28
C ALA A 197 34.28 12.72 -5.10
N ARG A 198 34.98 12.53 -4.00
CA ARG A 198 34.34 12.03 -2.78
C ARG A 198 33.36 13.09 -2.28
N PRO A 199 32.13 12.73 -1.89
CA PRO A 199 31.17 13.70 -1.37
C PRO A 199 31.73 14.34 -0.09
N ALA A 200 31.49 15.64 0.07
CA ALA A 200 31.92 16.35 1.27
C ALA A 200 31.18 15.82 2.49
N VAL A 201 31.84 15.87 3.65
CA VAL A 201 31.23 15.50 4.93
C VAL A 201 30.00 16.37 5.18
N ASN A 202 28.85 15.74 5.42
CA ASN A 202 27.62 16.46 5.73
C ASN A 202 27.69 17.03 7.18
N PRO A 203 27.60 18.36 7.39
CA PRO A 203 27.57 18.94 8.73
C PRO A 203 26.40 18.41 9.59
N ALA A 204 25.28 18.00 8.96
CA ALA A 204 24.11 17.47 9.63
C ALA A 204 24.30 16.06 10.22
N THR A 205 25.38 15.33 9.88
CA THR A 205 25.70 14.02 10.47
C THR A 205 26.74 14.12 11.59
N GLY A 206 26.99 15.32 12.13
CA GLY A 206 27.99 15.53 13.19
C GLY A 206 29.43 15.32 12.72
N GLY A 207 29.69 15.50 11.42
CA GLY A 207 31.04 15.42 10.85
C GLY A 207 31.54 13.99 10.54
N ARG A 208 30.70 12.95 10.70
CA ARG A 208 31.05 11.57 10.33
C ARG A 208 30.36 11.19 9.02
N LEU A 209 31.15 11.13 7.95
CA LEU A 209 30.82 10.36 6.75
C LEU A 209 31.87 9.26 6.63
N ASP A 210 31.53 8.05 7.06
CA ASP A 210 32.40 6.89 6.88
C ASP A 210 32.21 6.38 5.44
N LEU A 211 33.19 6.67 4.58
CA LEU A 211 33.22 6.11 3.23
C LEU A 211 33.36 4.59 3.33
N PRO A 212 32.61 3.82 2.51
CA PRO A 212 32.79 2.37 2.47
C PRO A 212 34.24 2.02 2.12
N ASP A 213 34.84 1.12 2.89
CA ASP A 213 36.14 0.56 2.53
C ASP A 213 35.98 -0.34 1.30
N ILE A 214 36.59 0.07 0.19
CA ILE A 214 36.51 -0.62 -1.10
C ILE A 214 37.06 -2.06 -1.02
N ARG A 215 38.05 -2.31 -0.14
CA ARG A 215 38.64 -3.65 0.04
C ARG A 215 37.68 -4.58 0.77
N SER A 216 37.03 -4.09 1.82
CA SER A 216 35.97 -4.82 2.52
C SER A 216 34.79 -5.14 1.61
N LEU A 217 34.42 -4.22 0.71
CA LEU A 217 33.40 -4.48 -0.32
C LEU A 217 33.87 -5.56 -1.31
N ALA A 218 35.12 -5.49 -1.78
CA ALA A 218 35.67 -6.49 -2.68
C ALA A 218 35.65 -7.90 -2.06
N GLU A 219 36.04 -8.04 -0.79
CA GLU A 219 36.00 -9.33 -0.07
C GLU A 219 34.57 -9.85 0.11
N ARG A 220 33.59 -8.97 0.27
CA ARG A 220 32.18 -9.35 0.43
C ARG A 220 31.60 -10.00 -0.83
N PHE A 221 31.98 -9.52 -2.02
CA PHE A 221 31.53 -10.08 -3.30
C PHE A 221 32.48 -11.13 -3.87
N ARG A 222 33.67 -11.34 -3.27
CA ARG A 222 34.64 -12.36 -3.72
C ARG A 222 34.09 -13.79 -3.67
N ARG A 223 33.17 -14.05 -2.74
CA ARG A 223 32.57 -15.37 -2.52
C ARG A 223 31.19 -15.46 -3.17
N PRO A 224 30.81 -16.62 -3.74
CA PRO A 224 29.52 -16.80 -4.41
C PRO A 224 28.33 -16.61 -3.46
N TRP A 225 27.37 -15.79 -3.86
CA TRP A 225 26.12 -15.62 -3.11
C TRP A 225 25.11 -16.70 -3.50
N ASP A 226 24.39 -17.26 -2.51
CA ASP A 226 23.33 -18.25 -2.77
C ASP A 226 22.02 -17.50 -2.96
N GLU A 227 21.59 -17.40 -4.22
CA GLU A 227 20.37 -16.71 -4.60
C GLU A 227 19.26 -17.69 -5.01
N LEU A 228 19.49 -18.98 -4.74
CA LEU A 228 18.49 -20.06 -4.88
C LEU A 228 17.62 -20.19 -3.62
N SER A 229 18.11 -19.69 -2.48
CA SER A 229 17.36 -19.58 -1.24
C SER A 229 16.81 -18.16 -1.10
N PHE A 230 15.56 -17.94 -1.52
CA PHE A 230 14.93 -16.61 -1.52
C PHE A 230 14.59 -16.10 -0.11
N LEU A 231 14.18 -17.00 0.79
CA LEU A 231 13.82 -16.70 2.17
C LEU A 231 14.80 -17.38 3.14
N GLU A 232 14.91 -16.86 4.36
CA GLU A 232 15.86 -17.24 5.43
C GLU A 232 16.17 -18.75 5.52
N GLY A 233 17.29 -19.21 4.96
CA GLY A 233 17.56 -20.65 4.93
C GLY A 233 19.04 -20.94 4.94
N ALA A 234 19.68 -20.80 3.78
CA ALA A 234 21.05 -21.24 3.56
C ALA A 234 22.02 -20.11 3.23
N GLN A 235 21.63 -18.85 3.39
CA GLN A 235 22.51 -17.72 3.05
C GLN A 235 23.73 -17.71 3.97
N ALA A 236 24.91 -17.51 3.39
CA ALA A 236 26.16 -17.50 4.15
C ALA A 236 26.26 -16.25 5.05
N GLU A 237 27.13 -16.30 6.06
CA GLU A 237 27.30 -15.23 7.05
C GLU A 237 27.59 -13.84 6.44
N TYR A 238 28.34 -13.80 5.33
CA TYR A 238 28.65 -12.55 4.63
C TYR A 238 27.49 -12.00 3.77
N GLN A 239 26.42 -12.78 3.59
CA GLN A 239 25.21 -12.42 2.84
C GLN A 239 24.14 -11.73 3.71
N LEU A 240 24.48 -11.41 4.98
CA LEU A 240 23.64 -10.59 5.86
C LEU A 240 22.22 -11.16 6.04
N GLY A 241 22.11 -12.49 6.19
CA GLY A 241 20.84 -13.19 6.34
C GLY A 241 20.00 -13.30 5.05
N GLY A 242 20.54 -12.91 3.90
CA GLY A 242 19.85 -12.99 2.60
C GLY A 242 18.80 -11.92 2.35
N TYR A 243 18.61 -11.00 3.31
CA TYR A 243 17.53 -10.03 3.22
C TYR A 243 17.79 -8.99 2.12
N GLY A 244 16.86 -8.87 1.17
CA GLY A 244 17.03 -8.07 -0.05
C GLY A 244 17.36 -6.59 0.18
N ARG A 245 16.86 -5.99 1.27
CA ARG A 245 17.30 -4.65 1.67
C ARG A 245 18.82 -4.58 1.87
N ALA A 246 19.40 -5.53 2.60
CA ALA A 246 20.83 -5.54 2.87
C ALA A 246 21.63 -5.79 1.59
N ILE A 247 21.13 -6.64 0.70
CA ILE A 247 21.71 -6.87 -0.64
C ILE A 247 21.73 -5.58 -1.46
N CYS A 248 20.59 -4.89 -1.53
CA CYS A 248 20.46 -3.61 -2.22
C CYS A 248 21.44 -2.55 -1.65
N GLU A 249 21.54 -2.46 -0.32
CA GLU A 249 22.49 -1.55 0.35
C GLU A 249 23.94 -1.84 -0.04
N GLN A 250 24.37 -3.11 0.02
CA GLN A 250 25.74 -3.49 -0.33
C GLN A 250 26.02 -3.30 -1.83
N GLY A 251 25.06 -3.57 -2.70
CA GLY A 251 25.17 -3.32 -4.14
C GLY A 251 25.26 -1.83 -4.48
N ALA A 252 24.48 -0.98 -3.81
CA ALA A 252 24.59 0.46 -3.94
C ALA A 252 25.95 0.98 -3.46
N ARG A 253 26.44 0.54 -2.28
CA ARG A 253 27.78 0.89 -1.80
C ARG A 253 28.86 0.46 -2.78
N ALA A 254 28.81 -0.78 -3.28
CA ALA A 254 29.77 -1.28 -4.26
C ALA A 254 29.82 -0.42 -5.52
N THR A 255 28.67 -0.20 -6.15
CA THR A 255 28.62 0.52 -7.44
C THR A 255 28.92 2.00 -7.31
N LEU A 256 28.45 2.68 -6.26
CA LEU A 256 28.80 4.08 -6.02
C LEU A 256 30.30 4.25 -5.68
N SER A 257 30.90 3.32 -4.92
CA SER A 257 32.35 3.33 -4.66
C SER A 257 33.18 3.13 -5.94
N LEU A 258 32.71 2.28 -6.87
CA LEU A 258 33.36 2.09 -8.18
C LEU A 258 33.35 3.36 -9.05
N MET A 259 32.39 4.28 -8.82
CA MET A 259 32.25 5.55 -9.53
C MET A 259 33.07 6.70 -8.92
N LEU A 260 33.69 6.51 -7.75
CA LEU A 260 34.56 7.51 -7.12
C LEU A 260 35.96 7.49 -7.73
N ASP A 261 36.73 8.56 -7.59
CA ASP A 261 38.11 8.65 -8.10
C ASP A 261 39.12 7.86 -7.25
N TYR A 262 39.07 6.53 -7.37
CA TYR A 262 40.11 5.60 -6.90
C TYR A 262 41.06 5.22 -8.06
N PRO A 263 42.32 4.90 -7.77
CA PRO A 263 43.20 4.26 -8.73
C PRO A 263 42.56 2.98 -9.31
N PRO A 264 42.70 2.70 -10.62
CA PRO A 264 42.08 1.53 -11.26
C PRO A 264 42.37 0.21 -10.52
N GLU A 265 43.62 -0.01 -10.13
CA GLU A 265 44.10 -1.17 -9.38
C GLU A 265 43.45 -1.36 -8.01
N GLU A 266 42.96 -0.29 -7.37
CA GLU A 266 42.20 -0.39 -6.12
C GLU A 266 40.73 -0.75 -6.34
N LYS A 267 40.15 -0.32 -7.48
CA LYS A 267 38.76 -0.63 -7.87
C LYS A 267 38.61 -2.04 -8.41
N GLU A 268 39.62 -2.51 -9.12
CA GLU A 268 39.55 -3.71 -9.96
C GLU A 268 39.04 -4.95 -9.20
N PRO A 269 39.52 -5.27 -7.98
CA PRO A 269 39.00 -6.42 -7.24
C PRO A 269 37.49 -6.33 -6.96
N LEU A 270 36.99 -5.14 -6.59
CA LEU A 270 35.57 -4.93 -6.37
C LEU A 270 34.78 -5.03 -7.69
N LEU A 271 35.30 -4.45 -8.78
CA LEU A 271 34.66 -4.48 -10.09
C LEU A 271 34.48 -5.91 -10.58
N ILE A 272 35.57 -6.70 -10.54
CA ILE A 272 35.56 -8.12 -10.94
C ILE A 272 34.56 -8.91 -10.09
N ASN A 273 34.65 -8.79 -8.77
CA ASN A 273 33.82 -9.58 -7.87
C ASN A 273 32.32 -9.22 -7.97
N TYR A 274 32.00 -7.94 -8.14
CA TYR A 274 30.61 -7.49 -8.29
C TYR A 274 30.02 -7.88 -9.66
N ILE A 275 30.82 -7.82 -10.74
CA ILE A 275 30.39 -8.34 -12.06
C ILE A 275 30.17 -9.85 -11.99
N GLN A 276 31.04 -10.60 -11.30
CA GLN A 276 30.86 -12.03 -11.11
C GLN A 276 29.54 -12.37 -10.40
N TYR A 277 29.15 -11.59 -9.39
CA TYR A 277 27.84 -11.72 -8.75
C TYR A 277 26.68 -11.45 -9.73
N GLY A 278 26.81 -10.44 -10.59
CA GLY A 278 25.84 -10.19 -11.66
C GLY A 278 25.74 -11.32 -12.69
N ILE A 279 26.86 -11.96 -13.03
CA ILE A 279 26.90 -13.16 -13.90
C ILE A 279 26.17 -14.34 -13.25
N ASP A 280 26.37 -14.57 -11.95
CA ASP A 280 25.68 -15.62 -11.20
C ASP A 280 24.15 -15.38 -11.19
N LEU A 281 23.73 -14.16 -10.88
CA LEU A 281 22.32 -13.76 -10.91
C LEU A 281 21.72 -13.89 -12.33
N TRP A 282 22.47 -13.54 -13.38
CA TRP A 282 22.02 -13.69 -14.76
C TRP A 282 21.81 -15.17 -15.14
N ALA A 283 22.69 -16.07 -14.69
CA ALA A 283 22.53 -17.50 -14.92
C ALA A 283 21.26 -18.05 -14.24
N ILE A 284 20.91 -17.54 -13.06
CA ILE A 284 19.65 -17.87 -12.40
C ILE A 284 18.46 -17.29 -13.18
N ALA A 285 18.50 -16.00 -13.51
CA ALA A 285 17.42 -15.28 -14.19
C ALA A 285 17.10 -15.86 -15.58
N SER A 286 18.12 -16.32 -16.30
CA SER A 286 17.98 -16.93 -17.63
C SER A 286 17.52 -18.39 -17.60
N SER A 287 17.47 -19.02 -16.42
CA SER A 287 17.01 -20.40 -16.28
C SER A 287 15.52 -20.53 -16.62
N GLU A 288 15.19 -21.62 -17.30
CA GLU A 288 13.82 -21.92 -17.72
C GLU A 288 12.85 -21.97 -16.52
N GLY A 289 11.70 -21.32 -16.66
CA GLY A 289 10.67 -21.29 -15.62
C GLY A 289 10.97 -20.45 -14.38
N PHE A 290 12.16 -19.85 -14.26
CA PHE A 290 12.47 -18.99 -13.10
C PHE A 290 11.64 -17.69 -13.14
N PRO A 291 10.95 -17.32 -12.04
CA PRO A 291 10.02 -16.18 -12.02
C PRO A 291 10.69 -14.84 -11.67
N GLY A 292 11.97 -14.83 -11.33
CA GLY A 292 12.65 -13.65 -10.77
C GLY A 292 12.60 -13.62 -9.24
N TRP A 293 12.82 -12.44 -8.66
CA TRP A 293 12.82 -12.20 -7.21
C TRP A 293 11.60 -11.35 -6.86
N PRO A 294 10.44 -11.99 -6.58
CA PRO A 294 9.19 -11.30 -6.44
C PRO A 294 9.15 -10.40 -5.20
N THR A 295 8.20 -9.48 -5.18
CA THR A 295 7.98 -8.60 -4.05
C THR A 295 7.50 -9.36 -2.80
N LEU A 296 8.22 -9.18 -1.70
CA LEU A 296 7.75 -9.56 -0.37
C LEU A 296 8.38 -8.63 0.68
N GLY A 297 7.75 -7.50 0.92
CA GLY A 297 8.26 -6.47 1.83
C GLY A 297 9.57 -5.89 1.33
N GLY A 298 10.70 -6.34 1.88
CA GLY A 298 12.06 -5.98 1.47
C GLY A 298 12.89 -7.14 0.88
N TRP A 299 12.34 -8.36 0.80
CA TRP A 299 13.11 -9.58 0.49
C TRP A 299 13.66 -9.65 -0.94
N GLY A 300 12.89 -9.20 -1.93
CA GLY A 300 13.25 -9.27 -3.35
C GLY A 300 14.06 -8.10 -3.89
N SER A 301 14.37 -7.10 -3.06
CA SER A 301 15.19 -5.94 -3.48
C SER A 301 16.63 -6.35 -3.83
N GLY A 302 17.26 -5.60 -4.74
CA GLY A 302 18.72 -5.58 -4.93
C GLY A 302 19.31 -6.57 -5.94
N ARG A 303 18.49 -7.39 -6.63
CA ARG A 303 19.01 -8.35 -7.64
C ARG A 303 19.06 -7.81 -9.06
N LYS A 304 18.15 -6.90 -9.43
CA LYS A 304 18.09 -6.41 -10.81
C LYS A 304 19.33 -5.59 -11.18
N TRP A 305 19.76 -4.68 -10.29
CA TRP A 305 20.88 -3.78 -10.59
C TRP A 305 22.22 -4.49 -10.82
N PRO A 306 22.66 -5.47 -10.00
CA PRO A 306 23.90 -6.20 -10.31
C PRO A 306 23.89 -6.87 -11.69
N ILE A 307 22.74 -7.41 -12.13
CA ILE A 307 22.58 -7.99 -13.48
C ILE A 307 22.75 -6.91 -14.55
N VAL A 308 22.01 -5.80 -14.41
CA VAL A 308 22.08 -4.66 -15.35
C VAL A 308 23.51 -4.12 -15.42
N PHE A 309 24.12 -3.84 -14.27
CA PHE A 309 25.48 -3.34 -14.15
C PHE A 309 26.51 -4.28 -14.78
N ALA A 310 26.41 -5.59 -14.53
CA ALA A 310 27.30 -6.57 -15.17
C ALA A 310 27.15 -6.56 -16.69
N GLY A 311 25.92 -6.58 -17.22
CA GLY A 311 25.68 -6.47 -18.67
C GLY A 311 26.24 -5.17 -19.26
N LEU A 312 26.11 -4.06 -18.54
CA LEU A 312 26.72 -2.79 -18.91
C LEU A 312 28.25 -2.87 -18.97
N MET A 313 28.91 -3.42 -17.96
CA MET A 313 30.37 -3.53 -17.97
C MET A 313 30.87 -4.53 -19.02
N LEU A 314 30.12 -5.62 -19.26
CA LEU A 314 30.48 -6.69 -20.18
C LEU A 314 30.19 -6.39 -21.65
N GLY A 315 29.33 -5.40 -21.95
CA GLY A 315 28.87 -5.19 -23.33
C GLY A 315 27.73 -6.11 -23.76
N ASP A 316 27.07 -6.81 -22.83
CA ASP A 316 25.97 -7.71 -23.11
C ASP A 316 24.62 -7.00 -22.95
N GLU A 317 23.97 -6.68 -24.07
CA GLU A 317 22.67 -5.99 -24.09
C GLU A 317 21.53 -6.83 -23.50
N LYS A 318 21.59 -8.17 -23.64
CA LYS A 318 20.55 -9.06 -23.11
C LYS A 318 20.60 -9.09 -21.60
N MET A 319 21.81 -9.21 -21.04
CA MET A 319 22.05 -9.15 -19.60
C MET A 319 21.76 -7.74 -19.06
N ALA A 320 22.14 -6.68 -19.79
CA ALA A 320 21.88 -5.31 -19.36
C ALA A 320 20.38 -4.99 -19.27
N SER A 321 19.52 -5.65 -20.07
CA SER A 321 18.07 -5.41 -20.10
C SER A 321 17.26 -6.66 -19.72
N PRO A 322 17.36 -7.17 -18.47
CA PRO A 322 16.87 -8.50 -18.12
C PRO A 322 15.37 -8.67 -18.31
N THR A 323 14.55 -7.66 -18.00
CA THR A 323 13.08 -7.71 -18.19
C THR A 323 12.65 -7.56 -19.65
N ARG A 324 13.50 -7.00 -20.52
CA ARG A 324 13.27 -7.01 -21.97
C ARG A 324 13.57 -8.39 -22.56
N THR A 325 14.67 -9.00 -22.11
CA THR A 325 15.08 -10.34 -22.56
C THR A 325 14.13 -11.43 -22.04
N PHE A 326 13.71 -11.34 -20.79
CA PHE A 326 12.79 -12.26 -20.15
C PHE A 326 11.63 -11.51 -19.48
N PRO A 327 10.56 -11.17 -20.21
CA PRO A 327 9.41 -10.41 -19.68
C PRO A 327 8.68 -11.06 -18.51
N ARG A 328 8.90 -12.36 -18.26
CA ARG A 328 8.34 -13.08 -17.11
C ARG A 328 9.01 -12.74 -15.78
N LEU A 329 10.22 -12.17 -15.81
CA LEU A 329 10.98 -11.90 -14.60
C LEU A 329 10.32 -10.77 -13.82
N VAL A 330 9.98 -11.08 -12.57
CA VAL A 330 9.48 -10.10 -11.60
C VAL A 330 10.65 -9.65 -10.74
N PHE A 331 10.88 -8.34 -10.69
CA PHE A 331 11.79 -7.71 -9.74
C PHE A 331 10.99 -6.85 -8.77
N GLN A 332 11.39 -6.86 -7.50
CA GLN A 332 10.63 -6.21 -6.44
C GLN A 332 10.49 -4.69 -6.67
N GLU A 333 11.57 -4.03 -7.08
CA GLU A 333 11.61 -2.59 -7.35
C GLU A 333 10.57 -2.20 -8.41
N ASP A 334 10.44 -3.02 -9.46
CA ASP A 334 9.50 -2.77 -10.55
C ASP A 334 8.04 -3.02 -10.13
N ASN A 335 7.81 -4.06 -9.32
CA ASN A 335 6.46 -4.42 -8.89
C ASN A 335 5.94 -3.57 -7.72
N GLN A 336 6.83 -2.94 -6.93
CA GLN A 336 6.46 -2.03 -5.83
C GLN A 336 6.42 -0.57 -6.24
N THR A 337 6.71 -0.21 -7.49
CA THR A 337 6.61 1.17 -7.96
C THR A 337 5.78 1.24 -9.23
N ALA A 338 4.85 2.17 -9.31
CA ALA A 338 3.99 2.32 -10.47
C ALA A 338 3.59 3.78 -10.67
N TYR A 339 3.27 4.14 -11.91
CA TYR A 339 2.50 5.37 -12.16
C TYR A 339 1.05 5.12 -11.77
N ASP A 340 0.60 5.85 -10.77
CA ASP A 340 -0.77 5.84 -10.27
C ASP A 340 -1.00 7.15 -9.51
N ASP A 341 -2.24 7.43 -9.17
CA ASP A 341 -2.56 8.59 -8.37
C ASP A 341 -2.22 8.37 -6.90
N CYS A 342 -1.26 9.13 -6.38
CA CYS A 342 -0.94 9.11 -4.96
C CYS A 342 -1.86 10.03 -4.16
N TRP A 343 -2.13 9.64 -2.92
CA TRP A 343 -2.78 10.42 -1.90
C TRP A 343 -2.06 11.73 -1.63
N THR A 344 -0.77 11.88 -1.89
CA THR A 344 -0.10 13.18 -1.71
C THR A 344 -0.32 14.15 -2.88
N GLY A 345 -0.87 13.68 -4.00
CA GLY A 345 -0.93 14.42 -5.27
C GLY A 345 0.13 14.00 -6.28
N ALA A 346 1.09 13.17 -5.90
CA ALA A 346 2.09 12.63 -6.83
C ALA A 346 1.46 11.69 -7.88
N GLY A 347 2.11 11.58 -9.04
CA GLY A 347 1.74 10.67 -10.14
C GLY A 347 2.45 9.31 -10.10
N VAL A 348 3.20 9.03 -9.03
CA VAL A 348 3.91 7.77 -8.84
C VAL A 348 3.73 7.31 -7.40
N VAL A 349 3.65 5.99 -7.18
CA VAL A 349 3.27 5.38 -5.90
C VAL A 349 4.12 4.18 -5.52
N TYR A 350 4.11 3.87 -4.23
CA TYR A 350 4.59 2.61 -3.68
C TYR A 350 3.45 1.58 -3.58
N GLY A 351 3.63 0.41 -4.19
CA GLY A 351 2.64 -0.66 -4.34
C GLY A 351 2.43 -1.55 -3.11
N GLY A 352 2.95 -1.20 -1.95
CA GLY A 352 2.75 -1.96 -0.71
C GLY A 352 3.65 -3.17 -0.53
N HIS A 353 3.32 -4.03 0.43
CA HIS A 353 4.16 -5.17 0.83
C HIS A 353 4.29 -6.25 -0.26
N THR A 354 3.31 -6.39 -1.16
CA THR A 354 3.31 -7.38 -2.25
C THR A 354 3.28 -6.76 -3.66
N GLY A 355 3.35 -5.43 -3.75
CA GLY A 355 3.34 -4.73 -5.02
C GLY A 355 2.01 -4.80 -5.75
N TYR A 356 2.02 -4.45 -7.04
CA TYR A 356 0.83 -4.37 -7.87
C TYR A 356 0.38 -5.71 -8.45
N LEU A 357 1.31 -6.61 -8.76
CA LEU A 357 0.99 -7.91 -9.37
C LEU A 357 0.03 -8.74 -8.49
N PRO A 358 -0.97 -9.40 -9.11
CA PRO A 358 -1.95 -10.20 -8.40
C PRO A 358 -1.28 -11.41 -7.74
N VAL A 359 -1.53 -11.60 -6.44
CA VAL A 359 -1.09 -12.78 -5.69
C VAL A 359 -2.32 -13.59 -5.27
N ARG A 360 -2.27 -14.91 -5.45
CA ARG A 360 -3.42 -15.82 -5.35
C ARG A 360 -4.14 -15.78 -3.99
N ASN A 361 -3.46 -15.33 -2.94
CA ASN A 361 -3.99 -15.14 -1.58
C ASN A 361 -3.27 -13.94 -0.93
N ARG A 362 -3.65 -12.72 -1.31
CA ARG A 362 -3.06 -11.51 -0.73
C ARG A 362 -3.55 -11.33 0.71
N SER A 363 -2.64 -11.29 1.68
CA SER A 363 -3.01 -10.92 3.06
C SER A 363 -3.59 -9.50 3.09
N TYR A 364 -4.58 -9.28 3.96
CA TYR A 364 -5.23 -7.99 4.13
C TYR A 364 -4.23 -6.85 4.37
N GLY A 365 -4.32 -5.78 3.56
CA GLY A 365 -3.45 -4.61 3.61
C GLY A 365 -2.02 -4.76 3.08
N TRP A 366 -1.72 -5.87 2.40
CA TRP A 366 -0.38 -6.08 1.81
C TRP A 366 -0.25 -5.55 0.38
N GLY A 367 -1.34 -5.08 -0.24
CA GLY A 367 -1.37 -4.58 -1.62
C GLY A 367 -1.10 -3.08 -1.75
N PRO A 368 -1.36 -2.52 -2.95
CA PRO A 368 -1.33 -1.08 -3.18
C PRO A 368 -2.27 -0.36 -2.21
N TYR A 369 -1.83 0.78 -1.69
CA TYR A 369 -2.58 1.55 -0.70
C TYR A 369 -2.45 3.06 -0.88
N GLU A 370 -1.41 3.52 -1.58
CA GLU A 370 -1.09 4.95 -1.69
C GLU A 370 -2.08 5.76 -2.53
N HIS A 371 -3.04 5.14 -3.21
CA HIS A 371 -4.11 5.88 -3.89
C HIS A 371 -5.24 6.33 -2.94
N LEU A 372 -5.28 5.77 -1.72
CA LEU A 372 -6.23 6.13 -0.67
C LEU A 372 -5.60 7.11 0.32
N HIS A 373 -6.42 8.02 0.86
CA HIS A 373 -5.99 8.82 2.01
C HIS A 373 -5.65 7.90 3.21
N PRO A 374 -4.65 8.24 4.06
CA PRO A 374 -4.22 7.38 5.16
C PRO A 374 -5.32 6.91 6.13
N THR A 375 -6.38 7.70 6.32
CA THR A 375 -7.54 7.30 7.14
C THR A 375 -8.31 6.10 6.61
N ARG A 376 -8.08 5.73 5.35
CA ARG A 376 -8.72 4.62 4.63
C ARG A 376 -7.78 3.44 4.39
N TRP A 377 -6.54 3.50 4.87
CA TRP A 377 -5.61 2.37 4.75
C TRP A 377 -6.06 1.20 5.63
N THR A 378 -6.03 0.01 5.07
CA THR A 378 -6.37 -1.25 5.75
C THR A 378 -5.29 -1.69 6.76
N GLY A 379 -4.12 -1.06 6.75
CA GLY A 379 -3.02 -1.34 7.68
C GLY A 379 -1.73 -0.58 7.35
N TRP A 380 -0.80 -0.54 8.31
CA TRP A 380 0.48 0.16 8.16
C TRP A 380 1.54 -0.65 7.43
N ILE A 381 1.33 -1.94 7.15
CA ILE A 381 2.41 -2.81 6.66
C ILE A 381 3.04 -2.30 5.37
N GLY A 382 2.24 -1.80 4.42
CA GLY A 382 2.74 -1.20 3.19
C GLY A 382 3.70 -0.05 3.48
N THR A 383 3.25 0.96 4.22
CA THR A 383 4.08 2.11 4.58
C THR A 383 5.24 1.76 5.53
N SER A 384 5.11 0.75 6.39
CA SER A 384 6.22 0.26 7.23
C SER A 384 7.35 -0.32 6.40
N TYR A 385 7.04 -1.14 5.39
CA TYR A 385 8.09 -1.63 4.48
C TYR A 385 8.61 -0.53 3.57
N ARG A 386 7.76 0.42 3.15
CA ARG A 386 8.15 1.64 2.44
C ARG A 386 9.25 2.38 3.22
N THR A 387 9.00 2.69 4.49
CA THR A 387 9.88 3.52 5.33
C THR A 387 11.00 2.76 6.04
N ASN A 388 10.92 1.45 6.19
CA ASN A 388 11.92 0.72 6.99
C ASN A 388 12.91 -0.09 6.17
N MET A 389 12.50 -0.51 4.97
CA MET A 389 13.18 -1.62 4.28
C MET A 389 13.36 -1.42 2.78
N THR A 390 12.71 -0.44 2.17
CA THR A 390 12.72 -0.31 0.69
C THR A 390 13.17 1.07 0.27
N SER A 391 12.31 2.08 0.43
CA SER A 391 12.45 3.35 -0.30
C SER A 391 13.77 4.06 0.01
N SER A 392 14.14 4.16 1.29
CA SER A 392 15.42 4.74 1.70
C SER A 392 16.64 3.92 1.26
N THR A 393 16.50 2.61 1.07
CA THR A 393 17.57 1.72 0.60
C THR A 393 17.77 1.81 -0.91
N TRP A 394 16.70 2.02 -1.68
CA TRP A 394 16.75 2.09 -3.14
C TRP A 394 17.47 3.32 -3.69
N ILE A 395 17.61 4.38 -2.88
CA ILE A 395 18.17 5.68 -3.30
C ILE A 395 19.58 5.54 -3.90
N GLY A 396 20.45 4.73 -3.31
CA GLY A 396 21.80 4.53 -3.84
C GLY A 396 21.81 3.78 -5.19
N GLN A 397 20.92 2.79 -5.36
CA GLN A 397 20.77 2.05 -6.61
C GLN A 397 20.16 2.94 -7.71
N ALA A 398 19.11 3.70 -7.38
CA ALA A 398 18.51 4.67 -8.29
C ALA A 398 19.54 5.73 -8.75
N LEU A 399 20.38 6.23 -7.83
CA LEU A 399 21.46 7.14 -8.19
C LEU A 399 22.48 6.50 -9.12
N ALA A 400 22.90 5.26 -8.86
CA ALA A 400 23.85 4.55 -9.70
C ALA A 400 23.31 4.38 -11.14
N ILE A 401 22.02 4.10 -11.28
CA ILE A 401 21.32 4.07 -12.57
C ILE A 401 21.38 5.44 -13.26
N ARG A 402 21.05 6.53 -12.54
CA ARG A 402 21.09 7.90 -13.06
C ARG A 402 22.50 8.33 -13.47
N ILE A 403 23.52 8.05 -12.66
CA ILE A 403 24.93 8.40 -12.95
C ILE A 403 25.40 7.70 -14.23
N LEU A 404 25.12 6.41 -14.37
CA LEU A 404 25.52 5.63 -15.56
C LEU A 404 24.57 5.80 -16.75
N ARG A 405 23.54 6.64 -16.64
CA ARG A 405 22.52 6.84 -17.69
C ARG A 405 21.91 5.50 -18.16
N ALA A 406 21.58 4.64 -17.20
CA ALA A 406 21.14 3.26 -17.41
C ALA A 406 19.62 3.09 -17.39
N GLU A 407 18.86 4.18 -17.55
CA GLU A 407 17.38 4.16 -17.45
C GLU A 407 16.73 3.26 -18.51
N LYS A 408 17.28 3.26 -19.74
CA LYS A 408 16.75 2.44 -20.85
C LYS A 408 16.96 0.94 -20.62
N GLU A 409 18.06 0.58 -19.99
CA GLU A 409 18.41 -0.79 -19.61
C GLU A 409 17.64 -1.24 -18.38
N TRP A 410 17.44 -0.34 -17.40
CA TRP A 410 16.55 -0.58 -16.27
C TRP A 410 15.10 -0.79 -16.72
N ASN A 411 14.61 -0.01 -17.68
CA ASN A 411 13.31 -0.19 -18.32
C ASN A 411 12.10 -0.14 -17.35
N HIS A 412 12.14 0.77 -16.37
CA HIS A 412 11.02 1.02 -15.46
C HIS A 412 11.11 2.42 -14.84
N ASP A 413 10.60 3.42 -15.55
CA ASP A 413 10.73 4.84 -15.19
C ASP A 413 10.04 5.18 -13.85
N ALA A 414 8.93 4.49 -13.54
CA ALA A 414 8.21 4.68 -12.28
C ALA A 414 9.09 4.43 -11.04
N PHE A 415 10.06 3.50 -11.09
CA PHE A 415 10.99 3.30 -9.97
C PHE A 415 11.87 4.52 -9.73
N LEU A 416 12.38 5.11 -10.81
CA LEU A 416 13.31 6.25 -10.71
C LEU A 416 12.56 7.52 -10.28
N ASP A 417 11.39 7.76 -10.86
CA ASP A 417 10.55 8.89 -10.47
C ASP A 417 10.02 8.73 -9.05
N TYR A 418 9.75 7.49 -8.61
CA TYR A 418 9.41 7.19 -7.22
C TYR A 418 10.58 7.48 -6.26
N CYS A 419 11.81 7.13 -6.62
CA CYS A 419 12.98 7.45 -5.79
C CYS A 419 13.22 8.97 -5.71
N ASP A 420 13.01 9.68 -6.82
CA ASP A 420 13.02 11.15 -6.84
C ASP A 420 11.90 11.71 -5.93
N ARG A 421 10.66 11.18 -6.02
CA ARG A 421 9.57 11.53 -5.11
C ARG A 421 9.95 11.32 -3.65
N TRP A 422 10.52 10.15 -3.32
CA TRP A 422 10.94 9.85 -1.95
C TRP A 422 11.93 10.88 -1.41
N MET A 423 12.85 11.37 -2.24
CA MET A 423 13.87 12.33 -1.83
C MET A 423 13.42 13.79 -1.85
N TYR A 424 12.46 14.16 -2.70
CA TYR A 424 12.09 15.56 -2.93
C TYR A 424 10.68 15.94 -2.48
N GLU A 425 9.76 14.99 -2.35
CA GLU A 425 8.44 15.26 -1.79
C GLU A 425 8.56 15.54 -0.29
N PRO A 426 8.09 16.71 0.20
CA PRO A 426 8.03 16.97 1.62
C PRO A 426 7.31 15.84 2.34
N ASP A 427 7.89 15.37 3.44
CA ASP A 427 7.29 14.34 4.27
C ASP A 427 5.87 14.77 4.65
N PRO A 428 4.83 13.99 4.29
CA PRO A 428 3.46 14.44 4.45
C PRO A 428 2.97 14.38 5.91
N GLY A 429 3.89 14.14 6.87
CA GLY A 429 3.64 14.29 8.31
C GLY A 429 2.84 13.14 8.95
N TYR A 430 2.34 12.19 8.16
CA TYR A 430 1.61 11.04 8.70
C TYR A 430 2.56 10.08 9.44
N ARG A 431 2.46 10.05 10.78
CA ARG A 431 3.38 9.24 11.59
C ARG A 431 3.04 7.76 11.47
N ASN A 432 3.94 7.00 10.85
CA ASN A 432 3.95 5.55 10.96
C ASN A 432 4.63 5.15 12.29
N PRO A 433 3.96 4.43 13.20
CA PRO A 433 4.54 4.05 14.49
C PRO A 433 5.73 3.08 14.35
N MET A 434 5.89 2.44 13.20
CA MET A 434 7.02 1.57 12.90
C MET A 434 8.12 2.28 12.10
N ARG A 435 8.01 3.59 11.84
CA ARG A 435 8.91 4.33 10.94
C ARG A 435 10.37 4.30 11.41
N ALA A 436 11.25 3.79 10.57
CA ALA A 436 12.71 3.84 10.73
C ALA A 436 13.36 4.95 9.91
N SER A 437 12.73 5.41 8.82
CA SER A 437 13.26 6.49 7.97
C SER A 437 12.17 7.43 7.46
N THR A 438 12.55 8.66 7.11
CA THR A 438 11.65 9.70 6.62
C THR A 438 11.83 9.95 5.13
N GLN A 439 10.81 10.48 4.45
CA GLN A 439 11.04 11.06 3.12
C GLN A 439 12.18 12.08 3.19
N GLY A 440 13.01 12.11 2.13
CA GLY A 440 14.20 12.94 2.06
C GLY A 440 15.49 12.30 2.59
N CYS A 441 15.48 11.06 3.07
CA CYS A 441 16.70 10.38 3.54
C CYS A 441 17.00 9.05 2.84
N GLY A 442 18.29 8.71 2.82
CA GLY A 442 18.79 7.39 2.43
C GLY A 442 19.01 6.51 3.66
N TRP A 443 18.96 5.19 3.47
CA TRP A 443 19.28 4.23 4.53
C TRP A 443 20.75 4.30 4.93
N ASP A 444 21.61 4.47 3.93
CA ASP A 444 23.06 4.57 4.06
C ASP A 444 23.50 6.03 3.90
N LEU A 445 24.26 6.55 4.88
CA LEU A 445 24.73 7.94 4.86
C LEU A 445 25.63 8.26 3.66
N PHE A 446 26.39 7.26 3.18
CA PHE A 446 27.19 7.41 1.98
C PHE A 446 26.34 7.55 0.72
N ALA A 447 25.36 6.67 0.51
CA ALA A 447 24.42 6.80 -0.60
C ALA A 447 23.63 8.13 -0.57
N GLU A 448 23.21 8.59 0.61
CA GLU A 448 22.53 9.87 0.75
C GLU A 448 23.44 11.06 0.41
N ALA A 449 24.69 11.05 0.87
CA ALA A 449 25.68 12.09 0.55
C ALA A 449 25.99 12.12 -0.96
N MET A 450 26.11 10.96 -1.59
CA MET A 450 26.25 10.84 -3.04
C MET A 450 25.03 11.42 -3.77
N TRP A 451 23.81 11.10 -3.31
CA TRP A 451 22.58 11.62 -3.92
C TRP A 451 22.54 13.14 -3.90
N LYS A 452 22.74 13.74 -2.72
CA LYS A 452 22.74 15.20 -2.53
C LYS A 452 23.83 15.90 -3.35
N THR A 453 24.96 15.24 -3.58
CA THR A 453 26.08 15.81 -4.34
C THR A 453 25.83 15.73 -5.84
N TYR A 454 25.32 14.60 -6.35
CA TYR A 454 25.37 14.26 -7.77
C TYR A 454 24.02 14.18 -8.48
N ARG A 455 22.88 13.99 -7.79
CA ARG A 455 21.60 13.77 -8.48
C ARG A 455 21.20 14.92 -9.41
N GLU A 456 21.46 16.16 -9.02
CA GLU A 456 21.18 17.37 -9.82
C GLU A 456 22.33 17.75 -10.76
N ARG A 457 23.47 17.07 -10.67
CA ARG A 457 24.71 17.35 -11.38
C ARG A 457 25.34 16.05 -11.85
N LEU A 458 24.59 15.31 -12.67
CA LEU A 458 25.04 14.02 -13.17
C LEU A 458 26.24 14.21 -14.13
N PRO A 459 27.26 13.35 -14.06
CA PRO A 459 28.39 13.45 -14.98
C PRO A 459 27.97 13.13 -16.42
N GLU A 460 28.80 13.54 -17.37
CA GLU A 460 28.76 13.01 -18.73
C GLU A 460 29.36 11.60 -18.74
N ILE A 461 28.70 10.68 -19.44
CA ILE A 461 29.18 9.30 -19.63
C ILE A 461 29.40 9.07 -21.12
N PRO A 462 30.59 8.62 -21.56
CA PRO A 462 30.88 8.40 -22.97
C PRO A 462 29.84 7.51 -23.67
N GLY A 463 29.36 7.98 -24.83
CA GLY A 463 28.41 7.24 -25.67
C GLY A 463 26.99 7.13 -25.12
N ARG A 464 26.65 7.88 -24.06
CA ARG A 464 25.32 7.89 -23.44
C ARG A 464 24.68 9.27 -23.50
N ASP A 465 23.35 9.28 -23.47
CA ASP A 465 22.56 10.52 -23.52
C ASP A 465 22.85 11.40 -22.30
N PRO A 466 23.35 12.64 -22.50
CA PRO A 466 23.64 13.54 -21.39
C PRO A 466 22.36 14.15 -20.78
N SER A 467 21.19 13.98 -21.41
CA SER A 467 19.93 14.59 -20.98
C SER A 467 19.61 14.23 -19.52
N GLN A 468 19.39 15.26 -18.70
CA GLN A 468 19.07 15.09 -17.29
C GLN A 468 17.56 15.07 -17.13
N ARG A 469 17.03 13.94 -16.63
CA ARG A 469 15.61 13.90 -16.25
C ARG A 469 15.35 14.78 -15.03
N PRO A 470 14.22 15.52 -15.02
CA PRO A 470 13.87 16.37 -13.91
C PRO A 470 13.69 15.57 -12.61
N THR A 471 13.91 16.21 -11.46
CA THR A 471 13.72 15.62 -10.13
C THR A 471 12.27 15.72 -9.64
N ASP A 472 11.41 16.38 -10.41
CA ASP A 472 9.98 16.58 -10.12
C ASP A 472 9.06 15.86 -11.12
N GLY A 473 9.58 14.93 -11.94
CA GLY A 473 8.77 14.13 -12.88
C GLY A 473 7.67 13.30 -12.22
N TRP A 474 7.74 13.10 -10.91
CA TRP A 474 6.71 12.49 -10.08
C TRP A 474 5.54 13.43 -9.74
N GLN A 475 5.69 14.74 -9.91
CA GLN A 475 4.61 15.69 -9.65
C GLN A 475 3.51 15.54 -10.70
N LYS A 476 2.25 15.64 -10.25
CA LYS A 476 1.10 15.56 -11.14
C LYS A 476 0.28 16.83 -11.02
N THR A 477 -0.05 17.44 -12.15
CA THR A 477 -1.11 18.47 -12.22
C THR A 477 -2.44 17.77 -12.43
N ARG A 478 -3.38 17.93 -11.49
CA ARG A 478 -4.73 17.37 -11.61
C ARG A 478 -5.67 18.36 -12.28
N GLN A 479 -6.42 17.87 -13.28
CA GLN A 479 -7.53 18.63 -13.85
C GLN A 479 -8.80 18.30 -13.08
N LEU A 480 -9.38 19.30 -12.42
CA LEU A 480 -10.68 19.17 -11.77
C LEU A 480 -11.76 19.40 -12.83
N LYS A 481 -12.46 18.34 -13.22
CA LYS A 481 -13.63 18.39 -14.11
C LYS A 481 -14.74 17.60 -13.44
N GLY A 482 -16.00 18.01 -13.54
CA GLY A 482 -17.07 17.32 -12.83
C GLY A 482 -18.34 18.15 -12.86
N PRO A 483 -19.49 17.57 -12.46
CA PRO A 483 -20.71 18.36 -12.30
C PRO A 483 -20.46 19.49 -11.31
N SER A 484 -21.11 20.62 -11.52
CA SER A 484 -21.12 21.65 -10.50
C SER A 484 -21.95 21.13 -9.33
N VAL A 485 -21.35 21.11 -8.14
CA VAL A 485 -22.03 20.71 -6.90
C VAL A 485 -21.90 21.87 -5.93
N GLU A 486 -23.02 22.49 -5.62
CA GLU A 486 -23.10 23.67 -4.77
C GLU A 486 -24.00 23.39 -3.56
N LEU A 487 -23.73 24.07 -2.45
CA LEU A 487 -24.59 24.07 -1.27
C LEU A 487 -25.33 25.40 -1.23
N LYS A 488 -26.67 25.38 -1.24
CA LYS A 488 -27.49 26.61 -1.20
C LYS A 488 -28.69 26.41 -0.30
N GLY A 489 -28.68 27.05 0.88
CA GLY A 489 -29.82 27.04 1.82
C GLY A 489 -30.17 25.63 2.32
N GLY A 490 -29.20 24.89 2.88
CA GLY A 490 -29.47 23.57 3.47
C GLY A 490 -29.61 22.42 2.49
N ARG A 491 -29.35 22.60 1.19
CA ARG A 491 -29.54 21.57 0.14
C ARG A 491 -28.41 21.52 -0.87
N LEU A 492 -28.31 20.37 -1.55
CA LEU A 492 -27.44 20.18 -2.71
C LEU A 492 -28.08 20.81 -3.95
N VAL A 493 -27.26 21.45 -4.76
CA VAL A 493 -27.59 21.92 -6.10
C VAL A 493 -26.58 21.30 -7.07
N VAL A 494 -27.06 20.44 -7.96
CA VAL A 494 -26.22 19.72 -8.93
C VAL A 494 -26.55 20.25 -10.32
N ASN A 495 -25.54 20.73 -11.05
CA ASN A 495 -25.71 21.34 -12.38
C ASN A 495 -26.78 22.45 -12.40
N GLY A 496 -26.82 23.26 -11.34
CA GLY A 496 -27.76 24.38 -11.19
C GLY A 496 -29.17 24.00 -10.75
N GLN A 497 -29.48 22.72 -10.54
CA GLN A 497 -30.81 22.25 -10.13
C GLN A 497 -30.80 21.74 -8.69
N PRO A 498 -31.85 22.01 -7.89
CA PRO A 498 -32.02 21.38 -6.57
C PRO A 498 -31.95 19.86 -6.69
N PHE A 499 -31.12 19.24 -5.86
CA PHE A 499 -30.87 17.81 -5.89
C PHE A 499 -31.19 17.18 -4.53
N PHE A 500 -32.10 16.21 -4.53
CA PHE A 500 -32.42 15.42 -3.35
C PHE A 500 -31.71 14.07 -3.44
N PRO A 501 -30.66 13.81 -2.63
CA PRO A 501 -29.96 12.54 -2.64
C PRO A 501 -30.79 11.45 -1.96
N ILE A 502 -31.10 10.41 -2.72
CA ILE A 502 -31.54 9.11 -2.25
C ILE A 502 -30.33 8.18 -2.39
N ILE A 503 -29.75 7.83 -1.25
CA ILE A 503 -28.43 7.22 -1.16
C ILE A 503 -28.59 5.72 -0.84
N LEU A 504 -27.91 4.87 -1.61
CA LEU A 504 -27.76 3.46 -1.28
C LEU A 504 -26.35 3.21 -0.73
N TRP A 505 -26.25 2.63 0.45
CA TRP A 505 -24.96 2.15 0.96
C TRP A 505 -24.55 0.88 0.20
N ALA A 506 -23.59 1.00 -0.72
CA ALA A 506 -23.29 -0.04 -1.69
C ALA A 506 -21.79 -0.10 -1.99
N GLU A 507 -21.16 -1.16 -1.49
CA GLU A 507 -19.71 -1.34 -1.57
C GLU A 507 -19.23 -2.04 -2.86
N HIS A 508 -20.16 -2.36 -3.77
CA HIS A 508 -19.87 -3.13 -4.98
C HIS A 508 -20.76 -2.71 -6.15
N PRO A 509 -20.25 -2.61 -7.41
CA PRO A 509 -21.03 -2.19 -8.58
C PRO A 509 -22.19 -3.13 -8.92
N ALA A 510 -22.17 -4.38 -8.46
CA ALA A 510 -23.29 -5.30 -8.63
C ALA A 510 -24.59 -4.79 -7.95
N ARG A 511 -24.49 -3.84 -7.01
CA ARG A 511 -25.62 -3.18 -6.36
C ARG A 511 -26.17 -1.98 -7.14
N ILE A 512 -25.59 -1.63 -8.29
CA ILE A 512 -26.09 -0.54 -9.14
C ILE A 512 -27.52 -0.81 -9.59
N GLU A 513 -27.84 -2.04 -9.97
CA GLU A 513 -29.20 -2.41 -10.38
C GLU A 513 -30.19 -2.36 -9.20
N ASP A 514 -29.73 -2.66 -7.98
CA ASP A 514 -30.53 -2.43 -6.78
C ASP A 514 -30.86 -0.94 -6.63
N ALA A 515 -29.85 -0.06 -6.76
CA ALA A 515 -30.05 1.39 -6.68
C ALA A 515 -31.05 1.90 -7.73
N VAL A 516 -30.94 1.44 -8.98
CA VAL A 516 -31.88 1.78 -10.06
C VAL A 516 -33.31 1.31 -9.72
N SER A 517 -33.46 0.07 -9.24
CA SER A 517 -34.77 -0.50 -8.90
C SER A 517 -35.48 0.26 -7.76
N LEU A 518 -34.69 0.79 -6.83
CA LEU A 518 -35.16 1.60 -5.71
C LEU A 518 -35.31 3.07 -6.05
N ARG A 519 -34.89 3.50 -7.25
CA ARG A 519 -34.82 4.91 -7.64
C ARG A 519 -33.89 5.73 -6.74
N ALA A 520 -32.87 5.08 -6.17
CA ALA A 520 -31.74 5.77 -5.60
C ALA A 520 -30.96 6.45 -6.72
N ASN A 521 -30.43 7.64 -6.45
CA ASN A 521 -29.67 8.44 -7.41
C ASN A 521 -28.20 8.66 -6.97
N VAL A 522 -27.83 8.14 -5.80
CA VAL A 522 -26.48 8.19 -5.23
C VAL A 522 -26.11 6.83 -4.63
N LEU A 523 -24.87 6.35 -4.86
CA LEU A 523 -24.26 5.26 -4.11
C LEU A 523 -23.20 5.81 -3.14
N ALA A 524 -23.08 5.23 -1.94
CA ALA A 524 -22.09 5.61 -0.94
C ALA A 524 -21.01 4.55 -0.71
N GLU A 525 -19.87 5.00 -0.17
CA GLU A 525 -18.63 4.29 0.14
C GLU A 525 -17.75 3.88 -1.05
N GLY A 526 -18.35 3.36 -2.12
CA GLY A 526 -17.60 2.85 -3.26
C GLY A 526 -16.96 1.48 -2.99
N CYS A 527 -16.02 1.06 -3.83
CA CYS A 527 -15.36 -0.23 -3.73
C CYS A 527 -14.24 -0.18 -2.70
N PHE A 528 -14.33 -1.04 -1.69
CA PHE A 528 -13.17 -1.38 -0.87
C PHE A 528 -12.38 -2.46 -1.63
N GLU A 529 -11.15 -2.15 -2.05
CA GLU A 529 -10.31 -3.07 -2.86
C GLU A 529 -10.13 -4.47 -2.22
N THR A 530 -10.44 -4.63 -0.93
CA THR A 530 -10.39 -5.92 -0.23
C THR A 530 -11.49 -6.04 0.82
N ARG A 531 -12.55 -6.83 0.55
CA ARG A 531 -13.39 -7.44 1.58
C ARG A 531 -13.18 -8.95 1.57
N ARG A 532 -13.63 -9.62 2.63
CA ARG A 532 -13.51 -11.06 2.83
C ARG A 532 -14.80 -11.72 2.35
N GLU A 533 -14.80 -12.49 1.26
CA GLU A 533 -15.80 -13.58 1.13
C GLU A 533 -15.16 -14.91 1.48
N ALA A 534 -15.93 -15.76 2.16
CA ALA A 534 -15.69 -17.20 2.24
C ALA A 534 -14.26 -17.60 2.66
N GLY A 535 -13.61 -16.81 3.52
CA GLY A 535 -12.24 -17.07 3.99
C GLY A 535 -11.13 -16.84 2.97
N ARG A 536 -11.42 -16.21 1.82
CA ARG A 536 -10.45 -15.86 0.79
C ARG A 536 -10.44 -14.34 0.61
N TYR A 537 -9.25 -13.75 0.71
CA TYR A 537 -9.03 -12.36 0.31
C TYR A 537 -8.94 -12.34 -1.21
N TRP A 538 -10.05 -12.08 -1.88
CA TRP A 538 -9.96 -11.56 -3.24
C TRP A 538 -9.49 -10.11 -3.12
N ALA A 539 -8.48 -9.74 -3.91
CA ALA A 539 -8.39 -8.36 -4.32
C ALA A 539 -9.60 -8.16 -5.24
N LEU A 540 -10.63 -7.43 -4.82
CA LEU A 540 -11.55 -6.87 -5.81
C LEU A 540 -10.65 -5.96 -6.62
N SER A 541 -10.30 -6.42 -7.82
CA SER A 541 -9.41 -5.69 -8.75
C SER A 541 -10.12 -4.47 -9.33
N LEU A 542 -11.25 -4.07 -8.75
CA LEU A 542 -12.09 -3.00 -9.21
C LEU A 542 -11.74 -1.72 -8.46
N ARG A 543 -11.28 -0.74 -9.24
CA ARG A 543 -10.95 0.59 -8.77
C ARG A 543 -12.21 1.45 -8.66
N ASN A 544 -12.19 2.46 -7.80
CA ASN A 544 -13.35 3.34 -7.61
C ASN A 544 -13.71 4.17 -8.85
N ASP A 545 -12.75 4.50 -9.71
CA ASP A 545 -13.04 5.15 -11.00
C ASP A 545 -13.85 4.23 -11.91
N ALA A 546 -13.49 2.94 -12.02
CA ALA A 546 -14.28 1.97 -12.77
C ALA A 546 -15.70 1.77 -12.18
N PHE A 547 -15.84 1.88 -10.85
CA PHE A 547 -17.17 1.88 -10.22
C PHE A 547 -17.95 3.16 -10.59
N LEU A 548 -17.31 4.34 -10.53
CA LEU A 548 -17.98 5.57 -10.95
C LEU A 548 -18.33 5.59 -12.45
N ASP A 549 -17.54 4.96 -13.32
CA ASP A 549 -17.90 4.73 -14.73
C ASP A 549 -19.21 3.94 -14.84
N ALA A 550 -19.35 2.87 -14.04
CA ALA A 550 -20.57 2.07 -14.01
C ALA A 550 -21.76 2.85 -13.44
N CYS A 551 -21.55 3.70 -12.42
CA CYS A 551 -22.58 4.63 -11.94
C CYS A 551 -23.00 5.62 -13.04
N ALA A 552 -22.03 6.23 -13.73
CA ALA A 552 -22.26 7.19 -14.81
C ALA A 552 -23.10 6.58 -15.93
N ALA A 553 -22.82 5.33 -16.32
CA ALA A 553 -23.55 4.59 -17.34
C ALA A 553 -25.04 4.39 -17.00
N ARG A 554 -25.43 4.53 -15.73
CA ARG A 554 -26.82 4.42 -15.25
C ARG A 554 -27.40 5.76 -14.78
N GLY A 555 -26.69 6.87 -14.98
CA GLY A 555 -27.12 8.20 -14.54
C GLY A 555 -27.10 8.37 -13.02
N LEU A 556 -26.29 7.58 -12.32
CA LEU A 556 -26.13 7.63 -10.87
C LEU A 556 -24.86 8.40 -10.50
N TYR A 557 -24.87 8.97 -9.30
CA TYR A 557 -23.69 9.57 -8.70
C TYR A 557 -23.09 8.67 -7.59
N GLY A 558 -21.82 8.92 -7.25
CA GLY A 558 -21.16 8.31 -6.08
C GLY A 558 -20.75 9.36 -5.04
N ILE A 559 -20.94 9.06 -3.76
CA ILE A 559 -20.26 9.72 -2.64
C ILE A 559 -19.25 8.74 -2.03
N PHE A 560 -18.03 8.76 -2.54
CA PHE A 560 -17.05 7.72 -2.25
C PHE A 560 -16.01 8.19 -1.23
N GLY A 561 -15.40 7.22 -0.56
CA GLY A 561 -14.25 7.50 0.30
C GLY A 561 -13.12 8.16 -0.47
N ALA A 562 -12.24 8.85 0.26
CA ALA A 562 -11.07 9.52 -0.28
C ALA A 562 -10.18 8.58 -1.13
N ASP A 563 -10.33 8.68 -2.46
CA ASP A 563 -9.56 7.97 -3.47
C ASP A 563 -9.15 8.94 -4.57
N CYS A 564 -7.85 9.14 -4.70
CA CYS A 564 -7.30 10.11 -5.64
C CYS A 564 -7.63 9.85 -7.10
N ARG A 565 -7.85 8.59 -7.46
CA ARG A 565 -8.14 8.18 -8.83
C ARG A 565 -9.49 8.70 -9.31
N THR A 566 -10.37 9.07 -8.38
CA THR A 566 -11.71 9.57 -8.67
C THR A 566 -11.83 11.09 -8.67
N VAL A 567 -10.76 11.81 -8.32
CA VAL A 567 -10.73 13.27 -8.34
C VAL A 567 -11.04 13.76 -9.76
N GLY A 568 -12.05 14.62 -9.88
CA GLY A 568 -12.48 15.12 -11.18
C GLY A 568 -13.28 14.11 -12.03
N HIS A 569 -13.85 13.06 -11.43
CA HIS A 569 -14.73 12.15 -12.16
C HIS A 569 -16.15 12.73 -12.33
N PRO A 570 -16.79 12.63 -13.51
CA PRO A 570 -18.11 13.24 -13.77
C PRO A 570 -19.27 12.65 -12.94
N ALA A 571 -19.18 11.39 -12.52
CA ALA A 571 -20.16 10.77 -11.63
C ALA A 571 -19.81 10.83 -10.13
N LEU A 572 -18.64 11.36 -9.74
CA LEU A 572 -18.42 11.68 -8.33
C LEU A 572 -19.38 12.83 -7.98
N LEU A 573 -20.09 12.78 -6.85
CA LEU A 573 -20.94 13.87 -6.33
C LEU A 573 -20.28 14.54 -5.12
N GLY A 574 -19.59 13.76 -4.29
CA GLY A 574 -18.93 14.23 -3.08
C GLY A 574 -17.98 13.19 -2.52
N TRP A 575 -17.23 13.58 -1.51
CA TRP A 575 -16.44 12.65 -0.70
C TRP A 575 -17.23 12.25 0.54
N ILE A 576 -17.01 11.05 1.06
CA ILE A 576 -17.55 10.66 2.38
C ILE A 576 -16.41 10.31 3.33
N HIS A 577 -16.53 10.76 4.58
CA HIS A 577 -15.67 10.33 5.67
C HIS A 577 -15.84 8.84 5.95
N ILE A 578 -15.00 8.29 6.82
CA ILE A 578 -15.26 6.97 7.42
C ILE A 578 -16.61 6.99 8.17
N ASP A 579 -17.32 5.86 8.19
CA ASP A 579 -18.60 5.70 8.88
C ASP A 579 -18.47 5.86 10.41
N GLU A 580 -19.41 6.57 11.03
CA GLU A 580 -19.55 6.81 12.48
C GLU A 580 -18.20 7.03 13.23
N PRO A 581 -17.37 8.02 12.85
CA PRO A 581 -16.02 8.19 13.42
C PRO A 581 -16.03 8.44 14.94
N ASP A 582 -17.12 9.02 15.47
CA ASP A 582 -17.37 9.25 16.89
C ASP A 582 -17.56 7.93 17.67
N VAL A 583 -18.27 6.96 17.09
CA VAL A 583 -18.49 5.64 17.70
C VAL A 583 -17.23 4.79 17.58
N VAL A 584 -16.52 4.88 16.46
CA VAL A 584 -15.26 4.18 16.19
C VAL A 584 -14.20 4.58 17.21
N ALA A 585 -14.05 5.89 17.49
CA ALA A 585 -13.12 6.38 18.51
C ALA A 585 -13.53 6.00 19.94
N ALA A 586 -14.82 6.13 20.29
CA ALA A 586 -15.32 5.79 21.63
C ALA A 586 -15.10 4.32 22.00
N LYS A 587 -15.31 3.39 21.04
CA LYS A 587 -15.03 1.96 21.23
C LYS A 587 -13.54 1.69 21.50
N ALA A 588 -12.64 2.43 20.85
CA ALA A 588 -11.19 2.26 21.03
C ALA A 588 -10.72 2.60 22.46
N ALA A 589 -11.33 3.60 23.10
CA ALA A 589 -10.88 4.14 24.39
C ALA A 589 -11.01 3.16 25.56
N GLY A 590 -11.86 2.13 25.44
CA GLY A 590 -12.12 1.13 26.50
C GLY A 590 -11.46 -0.23 26.29
N MET A 591 -10.63 -0.41 25.25
CA MET A 591 -10.06 -1.71 24.88
C MET A 591 -8.69 -1.94 25.52
N ASP A 592 -8.42 -3.17 25.97
CA ASP A 592 -7.08 -3.61 26.34
C ASP A 592 -6.16 -3.72 25.11
N ASP A 593 -4.84 -3.85 25.31
CA ASP A 593 -3.86 -3.86 24.22
C ASP A 593 -4.12 -4.93 23.15
N ARG A 594 -4.68 -6.09 23.54
CA ARG A 594 -4.98 -7.20 22.62
C ARG A 594 -6.27 -6.92 21.87
N ALA A 595 -7.33 -6.51 22.56
CA ALA A 595 -8.60 -6.11 21.98
C ALA A 595 -8.44 -4.90 21.06
N LEU A 596 -7.58 -3.93 21.41
CA LEU A 596 -7.19 -2.81 20.57
C LEU A 596 -6.34 -3.28 19.39
N GLN A 597 -5.47 -4.27 19.57
CA GLN A 597 -4.72 -4.87 18.47
C GLN A 597 -5.62 -5.65 17.50
N GLU A 598 -6.72 -6.25 17.96
CA GLU A 598 -7.76 -6.94 17.17
C GLU A 598 -8.73 -5.94 16.49
N PHE A 599 -9.24 -4.95 17.23
CA PHE A 599 -10.10 -3.86 16.75
C PHE A 599 -9.39 -2.95 15.75
N SER A 600 -8.11 -2.64 16.01
CA SER A 600 -7.28 -1.97 15.03
C SER A 600 -7.13 -2.82 13.77
N GLN A 601 -7.15 -4.16 13.77
CA GLN A 601 -7.05 -4.90 12.49
C GLN A 601 -8.18 -4.58 11.51
N ALA A 602 -9.36 -4.21 12.03
CA ALA A 602 -10.50 -3.77 11.24
C ALA A 602 -10.47 -2.27 10.89
N TYR A 603 -9.87 -1.42 11.74
CA TYR A 603 -9.92 0.06 11.64
C TYR A 603 -8.54 0.73 11.88
N ARG A 604 -7.46 0.16 11.31
CA ARG A 604 -6.04 0.21 11.79
C ARG A 604 -5.32 1.55 11.82
N VAL A 605 -6.01 2.68 11.74
CA VAL A 605 -5.45 4.03 11.91
C VAL A 605 -5.53 4.49 13.38
N MET A 606 -6.43 3.90 14.18
CA MET A 606 -6.75 4.40 15.54
C MET A 606 -5.68 4.20 16.62
N LYS A 607 -4.72 3.28 16.47
CA LYS A 607 -3.61 3.20 17.43
C LYS A 607 -2.76 4.48 17.42
N SER A 608 -2.97 5.34 16.42
CA SER A 608 -2.14 6.49 16.14
C SER A 608 -2.72 7.85 16.45
N ALA A 609 -3.98 8.01 16.86
CA ALA A 609 -4.52 9.35 17.11
C ALA A 609 -3.67 10.16 18.14
N LYS A 610 -3.29 9.57 19.29
CA LYS A 610 -2.25 10.15 20.18
C LYS A 610 -0.83 10.29 19.57
N SER A 611 -0.53 9.60 18.49
CA SER A 611 0.79 9.55 17.87
C SER A 611 0.89 10.16 16.47
N ILE A 612 -0.12 10.77 15.84
CA ILE A 612 -0.04 11.26 14.43
C ILE A 612 1.00 12.38 14.22
N GLY A 613 1.76 12.82 15.22
CA GLY A 613 2.73 13.90 15.04
C GLY A 613 2.02 15.19 14.63
N ALA A 614 0.75 15.30 15.00
CA ALA A 614 0.00 16.52 14.93
C ALA A 614 0.83 17.61 15.67
N PRO A 615 0.94 18.84 15.15
CA PRO A 615 1.59 19.95 15.84
C PRO A 615 1.22 19.96 17.32
N ALA A 616 2.09 20.44 18.21
CA ALA A 616 1.87 20.33 19.66
C ALA A 616 0.47 20.80 20.11
N SER A 617 -0.15 21.73 19.37
CA SER A 617 -1.53 22.20 19.51
C SER A 617 -2.64 21.15 19.31
N LEU A 618 -2.36 20.03 18.62
CA LEU A 618 -3.31 18.97 18.30
C LEU A 618 -3.16 17.72 19.21
N LYS A 619 -2.21 17.71 20.14
CA LYS A 619 -2.06 16.60 21.12
C LYS A 619 -3.18 16.56 22.17
N GLU A 620 -3.89 17.67 22.34
CA GLU A 620 -5.07 17.80 23.20
C GLU A 620 -6.38 17.56 22.41
N THR A 621 -6.28 17.32 21.11
CA THR A 621 -7.44 17.11 20.23
C THR A 621 -7.98 15.69 20.37
N PRO A 622 -9.30 15.50 20.57
CA PRO A 622 -9.95 14.19 20.59
C PRO A 622 -9.58 13.30 19.39
N ASP A 623 -9.40 12.00 19.64
CA ASP A 623 -8.94 11.03 18.64
C ASP A 623 -9.85 10.95 17.40
N GLU A 624 -11.15 11.19 17.59
CA GLU A 624 -12.16 11.27 16.53
C GLU A 624 -11.93 12.43 15.54
N LEU A 625 -11.46 13.58 16.02
CA LEU A 625 -11.16 14.74 15.18
C LEU A 625 -9.88 14.55 14.36
N LEU A 626 -8.97 13.69 14.84
CA LEU A 626 -7.78 13.28 14.10
C LEU A 626 -8.10 12.33 12.93
N LEU A 627 -9.30 11.74 12.91
CA LEU A 627 -9.78 10.96 11.76
C LEU A 627 -10.42 11.86 10.70
N VAL A 628 -11.18 12.90 11.10
CA VAL A 628 -11.99 13.68 10.15
C VAL A 628 -11.33 14.97 9.68
N ALA A 629 -10.64 15.74 10.53
CA ALA A 629 -10.11 17.05 10.13
C ALA A 629 -8.98 16.96 9.10
N PRO A 630 -7.94 16.12 9.29
CA PRO A 630 -6.89 15.97 8.28
C PRO A 630 -7.43 15.42 6.94
N ALA A 631 -8.36 14.46 7.02
CA ALA A 631 -9.01 13.91 5.83
C ALA A 631 -9.83 14.97 5.08
N PHE A 632 -10.54 15.84 5.80
CA PHE A 632 -11.28 16.95 5.22
C PHE A 632 -10.34 17.95 4.54
N GLU A 633 -9.31 18.44 5.24
CA GLU A 633 -8.31 19.36 4.67
C GLU A 633 -7.69 18.77 3.41
N TRP A 634 -7.39 17.48 3.44
CA TRP A 634 -6.85 16.75 2.31
C TRP A 634 -7.82 16.66 1.13
N MET A 635 -9.07 16.24 1.36
CA MET A 635 -10.13 16.17 0.33
C MET A 635 -10.32 17.55 -0.31
N ARG A 636 -10.32 18.62 0.51
CA ARG A 636 -10.40 20.00 0.03
C ARG A 636 -9.17 20.41 -0.77
N LYS A 637 -7.96 20.04 -0.36
CA LYS A 637 -6.73 20.32 -1.13
C LYS A 637 -6.77 19.66 -2.51
N MET A 638 -7.24 18.40 -2.56
CA MET A 638 -7.23 17.58 -3.78
C MET A 638 -8.39 17.88 -4.70
N ASP A 639 -9.55 18.21 -4.15
CA ASP A 639 -10.76 18.51 -4.90
C ASP A 639 -11.67 19.50 -4.14
N ARG A 640 -11.42 20.80 -4.34
CA ARG A 640 -12.23 21.88 -3.77
C ARG A 640 -13.65 21.94 -4.34
N SER A 641 -13.90 21.28 -5.47
CA SER A 641 -15.19 21.36 -6.19
C SER A 641 -16.27 20.49 -5.57
N ARG A 642 -15.91 19.60 -4.63
CA ARG A 642 -16.80 18.60 -4.06
C ARG A 642 -17.12 18.84 -2.59
N PRO A 643 -18.39 18.66 -2.17
CA PRO A 643 -18.73 18.62 -0.77
C PRO A 643 -18.22 17.34 -0.11
N VAL A 644 -17.91 17.45 1.19
CA VAL A 644 -17.55 16.32 2.05
C VAL A 644 -18.71 15.96 2.98
N PHE A 645 -19.15 14.70 2.91
CA PHE A 645 -20.21 14.11 3.70
C PHE A 645 -19.66 13.46 4.96
N LEU A 646 -20.34 13.63 6.09
CA LEU A 646 -20.02 13.00 7.36
C LEU A 646 -21.24 12.29 7.92
N THR A 647 -21.09 11.01 8.27
CA THR A 647 -22.09 10.25 9.03
C THR A 647 -21.66 10.18 10.50
N VAL A 648 -22.49 10.66 11.41
CA VAL A 648 -22.24 10.63 12.86
C VAL A 648 -23.19 9.67 13.58
N GLY A 649 -22.71 9.07 14.66
CA GLY A 649 -23.47 8.15 15.49
C GLY A 649 -24.04 8.79 16.77
N GLU A 650 -24.40 7.93 17.72
CA GLU A 650 -25.08 8.31 18.96
C GLU A 650 -24.22 9.19 19.89
N GLU A 651 -22.88 9.07 19.82
CA GLU A 651 -21.96 9.83 20.66
C GLU A 651 -22.00 11.32 20.31
N PHE A 652 -21.88 11.64 19.01
CA PHE A 652 -22.05 13.00 18.52
C PHE A 652 -23.42 13.57 18.90
N LEU A 653 -24.49 12.79 18.68
CA LEU A 653 -25.85 13.25 18.93
C LEU A 653 -26.11 13.56 20.42
N ARG A 654 -25.49 12.79 21.33
CA ARG A 654 -25.53 13.08 22.76
C ARG A 654 -24.80 14.39 23.09
N ASN A 655 -23.59 14.57 22.55
CA ASN A 655 -22.84 15.80 22.73
C ASN A 655 -23.57 17.01 22.13
N ALA A 656 -24.23 16.89 20.98
CA ALA A 656 -25.02 17.97 20.39
C ALA A 656 -26.15 18.47 21.30
N ARG A 657 -26.71 17.60 22.15
CA ARG A 657 -27.75 17.97 23.13
C ARG A 657 -27.18 18.51 24.43
N GLU A 658 -26.11 17.91 24.94
CA GLU A 658 -25.61 18.18 26.28
C GLU A 658 -24.45 19.21 26.30
N LYS A 659 -23.62 19.20 25.26
CA LYS A 659 -22.31 19.86 25.15
C LYS A 659 -21.99 20.22 23.68
N PRO A 660 -22.80 21.09 23.04
CA PRO A 660 -22.72 21.35 21.60
C PRO A 660 -21.35 21.89 21.13
N GLU A 661 -20.58 22.52 22.02
CA GLU A 661 -19.21 22.97 21.76
C GLU A 661 -18.28 21.81 21.34
N ARG A 662 -18.57 20.57 21.77
CA ARG A 662 -17.80 19.38 21.37
C ARG A 662 -18.04 18.95 19.92
N CYS A 663 -19.07 19.49 19.27
CA CYS A 663 -19.43 19.15 17.89
C CYS A 663 -18.69 20.00 16.85
N GLU A 664 -18.09 21.13 17.26
CA GLU A 664 -17.52 22.12 16.33
C GLU A 664 -16.43 21.54 15.41
N GLY A 665 -15.59 20.65 15.92
CA GLY A 665 -14.54 20.01 15.12
C GLY A 665 -15.09 19.12 13.98
N PHE A 666 -16.18 18.39 14.22
CA PHE A 666 -16.83 17.60 13.17
C PHE A 666 -17.56 18.49 12.16
N LEU A 667 -18.25 19.52 12.64
CA LEU A 667 -18.98 20.46 11.80
C LEU A 667 -18.07 21.30 10.90
N SER A 668 -16.87 21.64 11.38
CA SER A 668 -15.83 22.30 10.58
C SER A 668 -15.14 21.35 9.59
N SER A 669 -15.30 20.03 9.77
CA SER A 669 -14.71 18.99 8.91
C SER A 669 -15.72 18.37 7.93
N CYS A 670 -16.87 19.00 7.69
CA CYS A 670 -17.85 18.52 6.72
C CYS A 670 -18.71 19.64 6.11
N ASP A 671 -19.22 19.35 4.92
CA ASP A 671 -20.12 20.19 4.15
C ASP A 671 -21.58 19.71 4.24
N ALA A 672 -21.78 18.40 4.40
CA ALA A 672 -23.07 17.76 4.65
C ALA A 672 -22.93 16.76 5.81
N ILE A 673 -23.93 16.70 6.69
CA ILE A 673 -23.91 15.84 7.88
C ILE A 673 -25.12 14.92 7.92
N GLY A 674 -24.96 13.70 8.40
CA GLY A 674 -26.08 12.80 8.59
C GLY A 674 -25.91 11.88 9.78
N CYS A 675 -27.01 11.29 10.22
CA CYS A 675 -27.05 10.44 11.41
C CYS A 675 -27.26 8.97 11.05
N ALA A 676 -26.52 8.10 11.73
CA ALA A 676 -26.71 6.64 11.73
C ALA A 676 -27.35 6.22 13.06
N VAL A 677 -28.68 6.20 13.10
CA VAL A 677 -29.48 5.78 14.27
C VAL A 677 -30.45 4.71 13.81
N TYR A 678 -30.44 3.56 14.48
CA TYR A 678 -31.11 2.35 13.98
C TYR A 678 -32.00 1.70 15.06
N PRO A 679 -33.09 2.36 15.48
CA PRO A 679 -33.87 1.94 16.66
C PRO A 679 -34.55 0.57 16.45
N LEU A 680 -34.97 0.27 15.22
CA LEU A 680 -35.60 -1.01 14.86
C LEU A 680 -34.66 -2.22 15.01
N THR A 681 -33.34 -2.01 14.95
CA THR A 681 -32.35 -3.10 15.01
C THR A 681 -31.48 -3.06 16.25
N ARG A 682 -31.32 -1.91 16.91
CA ARG A 682 -30.51 -1.73 18.13
C ARG A 682 -31.36 -1.71 19.42
N GLY A 683 -32.20 -2.73 19.59
CA GLY A 683 -32.80 -3.11 20.88
C GLY A 683 -33.98 -2.26 21.39
N LYS A 684 -34.40 -1.22 20.67
CA LYS A 684 -35.61 -0.45 21.02
C LYS A 684 -36.83 -0.92 20.25
N GLY A 685 -36.65 -1.48 19.05
CA GLY A 685 -37.76 -1.91 18.21
C GLY A 685 -38.68 -0.75 17.88
N PRO A 686 -39.98 -0.99 17.67
CA PRO A 686 -40.94 0.04 17.26
C PRO A 686 -41.13 1.16 18.29
N SER A 687 -40.79 0.94 19.56
CA SER A 687 -40.84 1.98 20.60
C SER A 687 -39.92 3.18 20.33
N GLY A 688 -38.85 2.97 19.56
CA GLY A 688 -37.87 4.01 19.21
C GLY A 688 -38.08 4.61 17.82
N LEU A 689 -39.23 4.40 17.17
CA LEU A 689 -39.46 4.79 15.77
C LEU A 689 -39.22 6.27 15.47
N THR A 690 -39.38 7.16 16.46
CA THR A 690 -39.15 8.60 16.31
C THR A 690 -37.67 9.00 16.37
N GLU A 691 -36.78 8.13 16.83
CA GLU A 691 -35.41 8.50 17.20
C GLU A 691 -34.56 8.96 16.02
N VAL A 692 -34.80 8.41 14.83
CA VAL A 692 -34.15 8.89 13.60
C VAL A 692 -34.54 10.35 13.34
N ALA A 693 -35.81 10.68 13.53
CA ALA A 693 -36.34 12.03 13.33
C ALA A 693 -35.88 12.99 14.43
N ASP A 694 -35.73 12.51 15.67
CA ASP A 694 -35.18 13.27 16.79
C ASP A 694 -33.68 13.53 16.59
N ALA A 695 -32.95 12.58 16.01
CA ALA A 695 -31.56 12.76 15.59
C ALA A 695 -31.45 13.82 14.48
N VAL A 696 -32.30 13.79 13.46
CA VAL A 696 -32.38 14.84 12.43
C VAL A 696 -32.65 16.20 13.05
N SER A 697 -33.60 16.27 13.99
CA SER A 697 -33.93 17.51 14.70
C SER A 697 -32.72 18.04 15.48
N THR A 698 -32.01 17.15 16.19
CA THR A 698 -30.77 17.47 16.90
C THR A 698 -29.68 17.97 15.94
N LEU A 699 -29.49 17.34 14.78
CA LEU A 699 -28.53 17.83 13.78
C LEU A 699 -28.91 19.21 13.27
N ARG A 700 -30.20 19.49 13.07
CA ARG A 700 -30.68 20.80 12.61
C ARG A 700 -30.44 21.92 13.62
N THR A 701 -30.31 21.64 14.92
CA THR A 701 -29.97 22.69 15.90
C THR A 701 -28.49 23.08 15.90
N VAL A 702 -27.60 22.21 15.43
CA VAL A 702 -26.14 22.44 15.50
C VAL A 702 -25.46 22.63 14.15
N SER A 703 -26.04 22.13 13.05
CA SER A 703 -25.36 22.06 11.74
C SER A 703 -25.43 23.35 10.89
N GLY A 704 -26.20 24.35 11.31
CA GLY A 704 -26.48 25.55 10.54
C GLY A 704 -27.16 25.23 9.21
N ASP A 705 -26.75 25.89 8.13
CA ASP A 705 -27.32 25.72 6.78
C ASP A 705 -26.75 24.52 6.01
N ARG A 706 -26.12 23.55 6.67
CA ARG A 706 -25.62 22.35 6.00
C ARG A 706 -26.78 21.44 5.59
N PRO A 707 -26.67 20.68 4.49
CA PRO A 707 -27.56 19.56 4.23
C PRO A 707 -27.49 18.53 5.34
N VAL A 708 -28.67 18.06 5.77
CA VAL A 708 -28.81 16.99 6.76
C VAL A 708 -29.39 15.75 6.10
N PHE A 709 -28.79 14.58 6.29
CA PHE A 709 -29.31 13.30 5.80
C PHE A 709 -29.53 12.30 6.93
N ALA A 710 -30.40 11.32 6.72
CA ALA A 710 -30.67 10.25 7.67
C ALA A 710 -30.45 8.89 7.02
N TRP A 711 -29.71 8.01 7.68
CA TRP A 711 -29.62 6.61 7.28
C TRP A 711 -30.75 5.81 7.93
N ILE A 712 -31.46 5.04 7.11
CA ILE A 712 -32.53 4.14 7.52
C ILE A 712 -32.03 2.70 7.38
N GLU A 713 -32.13 1.93 8.46
CA GLU A 713 -31.82 0.51 8.44
C GLU A 713 -32.99 -0.26 7.83
N THR A 714 -32.74 -1.02 6.77
CA THR A 714 -33.81 -1.70 6.02
C THR A 714 -33.77 -3.22 6.12
N ARG A 715 -32.94 -3.75 7.04
CA ARG A 715 -32.92 -5.18 7.40
C ARG A 715 -32.35 -5.38 8.82
N GLY A 716 -32.42 -6.60 9.33
CA GLY A 716 -31.59 -7.03 10.47
C GLY A 716 -32.36 -7.30 11.75
N SER A 717 -33.68 -7.09 11.75
CA SER A 717 -34.57 -7.48 12.84
C SER A 717 -35.96 -7.83 12.34
N ARG A 718 -36.75 -8.52 13.18
CA ARG A 718 -38.17 -8.80 12.93
C ARG A 718 -39.05 -7.55 12.82
N TRP A 719 -38.54 -6.41 13.30
CA TRP A 719 -39.27 -5.15 13.36
C TRP A 719 -39.20 -4.36 12.07
N VAL A 720 -38.23 -4.64 11.20
CA VAL A 720 -38.13 -3.94 9.93
C VAL A 720 -39.28 -4.36 9.03
N SER A 721 -40.23 -3.45 8.81
CA SER A 721 -41.44 -3.69 8.03
C SER A 721 -41.64 -2.57 6.99
N PRO A 722 -42.42 -2.83 5.92
CA PRO A 722 -42.76 -1.79 4.96
C PRO A 722 -43.39 -0.54 5.57
N GLU A 723 -44.21 -0.72 6.61
CA GLU A 723 -44.90 0.36 7.30
C GLU A 723 -43.94 1.23 8.11
N TYR A 724 -43.08 0.61 8.93
CA TYR A 724 -42.16 1.34 9.80
C TYR A 724 -41.05 2.03 9.01
N VAL A 725 -40.52 1.39 7.97
CA VAL A 725 -39.52 2.04 7.08
C VAL A 725 -40.14 3.25 6.38
N ARG A 726 -41.38 3.14 5.89
CA ARG A 726 -42.09 4.28 5.30
C ARG A 726 -42.29 5.39 6.33
N ALA A 727 -42.64 5.02 7.57
CA ALA A 727 -42.87 5.97 8.64
C ALA A 727 -41.58 6.72 9.01
N GLU A 728 -40.46 6.03 9.26
CA GLU A 728 -39.17 6.65 9.61
C GLU A 728 -38.69 7.63 8.53
N VAL A 729 -38.83 7.28 7.25
CA VAL A 729 -38.46 8.16 6.12
C VAL A 729 -39.28 9.45 6.16
N TRP A 730 -40.61 9.38 6.27
CA TRP A 730 -41.44 10.58 6.37
C TRP A 730 -41.14 11.39 7.61
N MET A 731 -40.89 10.74 8.74
CA MET A 731 -40.56 11.42 9.97
C MET A 731 -39.26 12.22 9.82
N ALA A 732 -38.22 11.60 9.25
CA ALA A 732 -36.94 12.26 8.97
C ALA A 732 -37.10 13.45 8.01
N LEU A 733 -37.85 13.28 6.91
CA LEU A 733 -38.12 14.35 5.94
C LEU A 733 -38.84 15.55 6.56
N ILE A 734 -39.88 15.29 7.35
CA ILE A 734 -40.66 16.32 8.05
C ILE A 734 -39.81 17.04 9.10
N ARG A 735 -38.92 16.32 9.80
CA ARG A 735 -37.94 16.92 10.72
C ARG A 735 -36.79 17.67 10.04
N GLY A 736 -36.77 17.67 8.71
CA GLY A 736 -35.87 18.52 7.94
C GLY A 736 -34.69 17.79 7.32
N ALA A 737 -34.72 16.47 7.18
CA ALA A 737 -33.76 15.77 6.33
C ALA A 737 -33.92 16.26 4.88
N THR A 738 -32.79 16.57 4.25
CA THR A 738 -32.67 17.00 2.85
C THR A 738 -32.01 15.92 1.99
N GLY A 739 -31.91 14.70 2.53
CA GLY A 739 -31.41 13.48 1.90
C GLY A 739 -31.77 12.26 2.74
N ILE A 740 -31.96 11.11 2.11
CA ILE A 740 -32.26 9.84 2.79
C ILE A 740 -31.30 8.78 2.28
N GLY A 741 -30.71 8.01 3.19
CA GLY A 741 -29.83 6.89 2.88
C GLY A 741 -30.40 5.57 3.36
N TYR A 742 -30.10 4.47 2.67
CA TYR A 742 -30.54 3.12 3.04
C TYR A 742 -29.35 2.19 3.27
N ARG A 743 -29.39 1.45 4.38
CA ARG A 743 -28.50 0.31 4.71
C ARG A 743 -29.19 -1.01 4.36
N GLY A 744 -28.44 -2.10 4.20
CA GLY A 744 -28.96 -3.42 3.77
C GLY A 744 -28.46 -3.88 2.39
N TRP A 745 -27.36 -3.33 1.88
CA TRP A 745 -26.74 -3.74 0.61
C TRP A 745 -25.20 -3.83 0.69
N GLU A 746 -24.69 -3.98 1.91
CA GLU A 746 -23.27 -4.07 2.24
C GLU A 746 -22.64 -5.37 1.70
N GLY A 747 -21.80 -5.26 0.66
CA GLY A 747 -21.15 -6.41 0.03
C GLY A 747 -22.08 -7.19 -0.90
N LEU A 748 -21.71 -8.44 -1.24
CA LEU A 748 -22.40 -9.26 -2.24
C LEU A 748 -23.33 -10.34 -1.68
N ASP A 749 -23.32 -10.56 -0.37
CA ASP A 749 -24.19 -11.56 0.25
C ASP A 749 -25.66 -11.24 -0.03
N GLU A 750 -26.41 -12.21 -0.56
CA GLU A 750 -27.84 -12.02 -0.81
C GLU A 750 -28.64 -11.94 0.49
N THR A 751 -28.11 -12.52 1.58
CA THR A 751 -28.75 -12.48 2.90
C THR A 751 -28.71 -11.13 3.57
N VAL A 752 -27.97 -10.14 3.03
CA VAL A 752 -28.02 -8.76 3.52
C VAL A 752 -29.08 -7.91 2.83
N ARG A 753 -29.66 -8.35 1.69
CA ARG A 753 -30.69 -7.59 0.98
C ARG A 753 -32.01 -7.57 1.77
N PRO A 754 -32.74 -6.44 1.82
CA PRO A 754 -34.06 -6.39 2.46
C PRO A 754 -35.07 -7.30 1.78
N ASP A 755 -36.07 -7.68 2.56
CA ASP A 755 -37.18 -8.48 2.07
C ASP A 755 -37.93 -7.73 0.95
N THR A 756 -38.55 -8.49 0.05
CA THR A 756 -39.18 -7.95 -1.16
C THR A 756 -40.20 -6.85 -0.85
N GLY A 757 -41.04 -7.01 0.19
CA GLY A 757 -42.01 -5.98 0.57
C GLY A 757 -41.37 -4.65 0.99
N VAL A 758 -40.20 -4.69 1.65
CA VAL A 758 -39.44 -3.48 1.99
C VAL A 758 -38.86 -2.84 0.73
N ARG A 759 -38.36 -3.63 -0.22
CA ARG A 759 -37.83 -3.08 -1.49
C ARG A 759 -38.93 -2.42 -2.34
N GLU A 760 -40.11 -3.02 -2.41
CA GLU A 760 -41.28 -2.46 -3.11
C GLU A 760 -41.75 -1.15 -2.48
N VAL A 761 -41.84 -1.11 -1.14
CA VAL A 761 -42.23 0.12 -0.44
C VAL A 761 -41.24 1.23 -0.69
N LEU A 762 -39.94 0.94 -0.63
CA LEU A 762 -38.88 1.91 -0.88
C LEU A 762 -38.93 2.45 -2.30
N SER A 763 -39.12 1.61 -3.33
CA SER A 763 -39.20 2.08 -4.72
C SER A 763 -40.37 3.06 -4.93
N SER A 764 -41.56 2.73 -4.42
CA SER A 764 -42.73 3.61 -4.51
C SER A 764 -42.58 4.90 -3.68
N LEU A 765 -42.00 4.79 -2.49
CA LEU A 765 -41.73 5.92 -1.60
C LEU A 765 -40.69 6.86 -2.20
N ASN A 766 -39.62 6.33 -2.80
CA ASN A 766 -38.57 7.13 -3.42
C ASN A 766 -39.09 7.87 -4.66
N ALA A 767 -39.92 7.22 -5.48
CA ALA A 767 -40.60 7.90 -6.58
C ALA A 767 -41.41 9.11 -6.07
N ARG A 768 -42.11 8.91 -4.94
CA ARG A 768 -42.93 9.94 -4.31
C ARG A 768 -42.08 11.09 -3.76
N VAL A 769 -41.02 10.79 -3.02
CA VAL A 769 -40.08 11.79 -2.47
C VAL A 769 -39.44 12.60 -3.59
N LEU A 770 -38.95 11.96 -4.65
CA LEU A 770 -38.34 12.65 -5.79
C LEU A 770 -39.33 13.58 -6.50
N SER A 771 -40.60 13.17 -6.66
CA SER A 771 -41.64 14.03 -7.23
C SER A 771 -41.95 15.27 -6.39
N LEU A 772 -41.72 15.18 -5.07
CA LEU A 772 -41.95 16.25 -4.10
C LEU A 772 -40.67 17.02 -3.74
N ALA A 773 -39.50 16.60 -4.25
CA ALA A 773 -38.21 17.16 -3.88
C ALA A 773 -38.12 18.69 -4.04
N PRO A 774 -38.61 19.32 -5.14
CA PRO A 774 -38.59 20.77 -5.25
C PRO A 774 -39.34 21.48 -4.12
N ALA A 775 -40.48 20.95 -3.69
CA ALA A 775 -41.28 21.49 -2.59
C ALA A 775 -40.68 21.14 -1.21
N LEU A 776 -40.19 19.92 -1.02
CA LEU A 776 -39.53 19.48 0.23
C LEU A 776 -38.30 20.33 0.54
N LEU A 777 -37.53 20.69 -0.49
CA LEU A 777 -36.31 21.49 -0.42
C LEU A 777 -36.57 23.01 -0.51
N ALA A 778 -37.82 23.45 -0.65
CA ALA A 778 -38.16 24.86 -0.78
C ALA A 778 -38.06 25.61 0.57
N GLU A 779 -38.17 26.93 0.50
CA GLU A 779 -38.11 27.80 1.67
C GLU A 779 -39.24 27.46 2.65
N SER A 780 -38.93 27.44 3.94
CA SER A 780 -39.93 27.26 5.00
C SER A 780 -41.02 28.33 4.91
N ALA A 781 -42.25 27.93 5.20
CA ALA A 781 -43.32 28.89 5.41
C ALA A 781 -43.01 29.77 6.65
N PRO A 782 -43.52 31.02 6.71
CA PRO A 782 -43.32 31.88 7.87
C PRO A 782 -43.77 31.19 9.17
N ALA A 783 -43.08 31.49 10.27
CA ALA A 783 -43.47 30.99 11.58
C ALA A 783 -44.94 31.36 11.90
N GLY A 784 -45.71 30.39 12.41
CA GLY A 784 -47.14 30.58 12.69
C GLY A 784 -48.06 30.63 11.46
N ALA A 785 -47.54 30.38 10.25
CA ALA A 785 -48.39 30.29 9.05
C ALA A 785 -49.30 29.05 9.06
N VAL A 786 -48.86 27.98 9.71
CA VAL A 786 -49.56 26.71 9.85
C VAL A 786 -49.50 26.27 11.30
N GLU A 787 -50.58 25.67 11.77
CA GLU A 787 -50.64 24.89 13.01
C GLU A 787 -51.39 23.59 12.71
N MET A 788 -50.98 22.49 13.33
CA MET A 788 -51.64 21.20 13.26
C MET A 788 -51.92 20.72 14.68
N ARG A 789 -53.13 20.20 14.91
CA ARG A 789 -53.50 19.48 16.14
C ARG A 789 -54.25 18.23 15.78
N MET A 790 -53.99 17.12 16.46
CA MET A 790 -54.81 15.91 16.36
C MET A 790 -55.79 15.82 17.53
N GLU A 791 -56.97 15.27 17.26
CA GLU A 791 -57.96 14.96 18.28
C GLU A 791 -57.36 14.08 19.39
N GLY A 792 -57.86 14.24 20.63
CA GLY A 792 -57.35 13.49 21.78
C GLY A 792 -55.88 13.78 22.14
N ASN A 793 -55.29 14.85 21.60
CA ASN A 793 -53.87 15.19 21.74
C ASN A 793 -52.93 14.08 21.27
N LEU A 794 -53.33 13.32 20.23
CA LEU A 794 -52.43 12.36 19.59
C LEU A 794 -51.17 13.07 19.07
N ALA A 795 -50.03 12.38 19.17
CA ALA A 795 -48.77 12.95 18.74
C ALA A 795 -48.74 13.09 17.22
N CYS A 796 -48.41 14.29 16.75
CA CYS A 796 -48.29 14.59 15.33
C CYS A 796 -47.12 15.54 15.07
N HIS A 797 -46.73 15.63 13.81
CA HIS A 797 -45.80 16.66 13.38
C HIS A 797 -46.04 17.11 11.94
N TRP A 798 -45.42 18.24 11.61
CA TRP A 798 -45.54 18.81 10.28
C TRP A 798 -44.35 19.72 9.93
N LYS A 799 -44.20 19.96 8.63
CA LYS A 799 -43.32 20.94 8.00
C LYS A 799 -44.11 21.63 6.91
N ALA A 800 -43.97 22.95 6.79
CA ALA A 800 -44.58 23.70 5.70
C ALA A 800 -43.55 24.48 4.90
N THR A 801 -43.66 24.45 3.56
CA THR A 801 -42.75 25.13 2.63
C THR A 801 -43.51 25.89 1.56
N ARG A 802 -42.85 26.86 0.93
CA ARG A 802 -43.39 27.68 -0.15
C ARG A 802 -42.67 27.39 -1.45
N HIS A 803 -43.39 26.94 -2.46
CA HIS A 803 -42.83 26.61 -3.77
C HIS A 803 -43.81 27.00 -4.87
N GLU A 804 -43.34 27.79 -5.85
CA GLU A 804 -44.11 28.22 -7.03
C GLU A 804 -45.48 28.84 -6.69
N GLY A 805 -45.53 29.71 -5.68
CA GLY A 805 -46.78 30.35 -5.24
C GLY A 805 -47.76 29.42 -4.49
N MET A 806 -47.32 28.21 -4.14
CA MET A 806 -48.09 27.25 -3.37
C MET A 806 -47.48 27.04 -1.98
N LEU A 807 -48.33 26.83 -0.99
CA LEU A 807 -47.99 26.32 0.32
C LEU A 807 -48.10 24.79 0.28
N TYR A 808 -47.01 24.11 0.63
CA TYR A 808 -46.99 22.67 0.86
C TYR A 808 -46.95 22.41 2.35
N ILE A 809 -47.78 21.49 2.84
CA ILE A 809 -47.78 21.03 4.24
C ILE A 809 -47.53 19.53 4.23
N PHE A 810 -46.36 19.11 4.73
CA PHE A 810 -45.99 17.72 4.94
C PHE A 810 -46.26 17.38 6.39
N CYS A 811 -47.04 16.35 6.67
CA CYS A 811 -47.47 16.04 8.03
C CYS A 811 -47.70 14.55 8.22
N GLN A 812 -47.55 14.10 9.46
CA GLN A 812 -47.66 12.69 9.81
C GLN A 812 -48.21 12.52 11.22
N ASN A 813 -49.02 11.48 11.39
CA ASN A 813 -49.40 10.94 12.69
C ASN A 813 -48.21 10.15 13.25
N ILE A 814 -47.68 10.55 14.40
CA ILE A 814 -46.52 9.90 15.03
C ILE A 814 -46.89 9.26 16.37
N ASP A 815 -48.17 9.10 16.64
CA ASP A 815 -48.66 8.44 17.84
C ASP A 815 -48.29 6.97 17.85
N LEU A 816 -47.57 6.52 18.88
CA LEU A 816 -47.15 5.11 19.03
C LEU A 816 -48.10 4.30 19.94
N GLY A 817 -49.19 4.91 20.43
CA GLY A 817 -50.08 4.31 21.43
C GLY A 817 -49.68 4.61 22.87
N ALA A 818 -50.10 3.76 23.82
CA ALA A 818 -49.70 3.87 25.23
C ALA A 818 -48.19 3.73 25.40
N THR A 819 -47.61 4.28 26.48
CA THR A 819 -46.15 4.34 26.73
C THR A 819 -45.44 3.07 26.27
N PRO A 820 -44.73 3.12 25.12
CA PRO A 820 -44.13 1.93 24.53
C PRO A 820 -43.09 1.30 25.46
N VAL A 821 -43.10 -0.02 25.59
CA VAL A 821 -42.02 -0.78 26.25
C VAL A 821 -40.94 -1.05 25.20
N ALA A 822 -39.67 -0.91 25.59
CA ALA A 822 -38.56 -1.22 24.69
C ALA A 822 -38.65 -2.66 24.16
N ASP A 823 -38.42 -2.83 22.86
CA ASP A 823 -38.47 -4.12 22.16
C ASP A 823 -39.84 -4.84 22.22
N ALA A 824 -40.93 -4.07 22.36
CA ALA A 824 -42.31 -4.57 22.29
C ALA A 824 -43.09 -3.96 21.10
N ASP A 825 -44.20 -4.61 20.75
CA ASP A 825 -45.16 -4.09 19.79
C ASP A 825 -45.72 -2.74 20.25
N ILE A 826 -45.98 -1.87 19.27
CA ILE A 826 -46.70 -0.61 19.44
C ILE A 826 -48.12 -0.74 18.93
N ALA A 827 -49.01 0.12 19.39
CA ALA A 827 -50.40 0.19 18.91
C ALA A 827 -50.73 1.63 18.47
N PRO A 828 -50.19 2.08 17.32
CA PRO A 828 -50.38 3.43 16.81
C PRO A 828 -51.88 3.69 16.56
N ARG A 829 -52.38 4.85 17.01
CA ARG A 829 -53.82 5.17 16.93
C ARG A 829 -54.13 6.03 15.72
N GLN A 830 -55.29 5.82 15.11
CA GLN A 830 -55.83 6.74 14.11
C GLN A 830 -56.49 7.96 14.77
N GLY A 831 -56.66 9.05 14.04
CA GLY A 831 -57.43 10.19 14.51
C GLY A 831 -57.54 11.32 13.49
N GLN A 832 -58.44 12.27 13.75
CA GLN A 832 -58.62 13.45 12.91
C GLN A 832 -57.59 14.54 13.27
N ALA A 833 -56.98 15.15 12.25
CA ALA A 833 -56.13 16.32 12.38
C ALA A 833 -56.88 17.58 11.93
N THR A 834 -56.73 18.68 12.67
CA THR A 834 -57.17 20.02 12.27
C THR A 834 -55.96 20.88 11.97
N PHE A 835 -55.97 21.53 10.81
CA PHE A 835 -54.95 22.46 10.34
C PHE A 835 -55.48 23.88 10.35
N THR A 836 -54.85 24.78 11.11
CA THR A 836 -55.07 26.22 11.01
C THR A 836 -54.05 26.79 10.05
N VAL A 837 -54.50 27.47 8.99
CA VAL A 837 -53.61 28.05 7.96
C VAL A 837 -53.93 29.52 7.81
N ARG A 838 -52.93 30.36 8.10
CA ARG A 838 -53.08 31.82 8.05
C ARG A 838 -53.45 32.26 6.63
N GLY A 839 -54.55 33.00 6.50
CA GLY A 839 -55.01 33.55 5.22
C GLY A 839 -55.77 32.55 4.34
N LEU A 840 -56.02 31.32 4.80
CA LEU A 840 -56.81 30.34 4.05
C LEU A 840 -58.27 30.79 3.91
N ARG A 841 -58.74 30.95 2.68
CA ARG A 841 -60.11 31.39 2.38
C ARG A 841 -61.07 30.20 2.39
N GLN A 842 -62.30 30.44 2.83
CA GLN A 842 -63.38 29.46 2.69
C GLN A 842 -63.51 28.98 1.24
N ALA A 843 -63.81 27.69 1.08
CA ALA A 843 -63.96 26.98 -0.19
C ALA A 843 -62.69 26.90 -1.06
N THR A 844 -61.52 27.30 -0.54
CA THR A 844 -60.23 26.99 -1.19
C THR A 844 -60.08 25.47 -1.26
N ALA A 845 -59.81 24.95 -2.45
CA ALA A 845 -59.55 23.53 -2.63
C ALA A 845 -58.14 23.18 -2.11
N VAL A 846 -58.07 22.45 -0.99
CA VAL A 846 -56.84 21.88 -0.46
C VAL A 846 -56.62 20.54 -1.16
N GLU A 847 -55.59 20.45 -1.99
CA GLU A 847 -55.25 19.19 -2.64
C GLU A 847 -54.48 18.30 -1.69
N VAL A 848 -54.92 17.05 -1.54
CA VAL A 848 -54.11 16.02 -0.90
C VAL A 848 -53.32 15.34 -2.00
N VAL A 849 -52.06 15.77 -2.13
CA VAL A 849 -51.21 15.44 -3.27
C VAL A 849 -51.14 13.91 -3.38
N GLY A 850 -51.23 13.35 -4.58
CA GLY A 850 -51.09 11.90 -4.81
C GLY A 850 -52.21 10.99 -4.33
N GLU A 851 -53.22 11.51 -3.62
CA GLU A 851 -54.33 10.71 -3.08
C GLU A 851 -55.62 10.88 -3.89
N GLY A 852 -55.58 11.65 -4.98
CA GLY A 852 -56.72 11.84 -5.88
C GLY A 852 -57.92 12.55 -5.24
N ARG A 853 -57.73 13.19 -4.08
CA ARG A 853 -58.78 13.83 -3.29
C ARG A 853 -58.45 15.29 -2.96
N ARG A 854 -59.50 16.06 -2.71
CA ARG A 854 -59.43 17.47 -2.31
C ARG A 854 -60.35 17.72 -1.11
N ILE A 855 -59.93 18.61 -0.23
CA ILE A 855 -60.69 19.03 0.95
C ILE A 855 -61.13 20.48 0.73
N ALA A 856 -62.41 20.76 0.95
CA ALA A 856 -62.91 22.14 0.90
C ALA A 856 -62.56 22.85 2.22
N ALA A 857 -61.69 23.87 2.14
CA ALA A 857 -61.29 24.64 3.30
C ALA A 857 -62.48 25.38 3.94
N LYS A 858 -62.48 25.44 5.27
CA LYS A 858 -63.26 26.41 6.04
C LYS A 858 -62.45 27.71 6.15
N GLN A 859 -63.07 28.78 6.63
CA GLN A 859 -62.37 30.05 6.82
C GLN A 859 -61.23 29.86 7.85
N GLY A 860 -59.98 29.93 7.38
CA GLY A 860 -58.77 29.80 8.20
C GLY A 860 -58.32 28.38 8.56
N TRP A 861 -59.09 27.33 8.22
CA TRP A 861 -58.74 25.96 8.63
C TRP A 861 -59.34 24.85 7.74
N PHE A 862 -58.81 23.63 7.86
CA PHE A 862 -59.42 22.40 7.33
C PHE A 862 -59.08 21.21 8.26
N SER A 863 -59.79 20.10 8.13
CA SER A 863 -59.49 18.86 8.86
C SER A 863 -59.37 17.66 7.92
N ASP A 864 -58.64 16.64 8.36
CA ASP A 864 -58.46 15.39 7.63
C ASP A 864 -58.25 14.19 8.56
N GLU A 865 -58.57 12.99 8.10
CA GLU A 865 -58.40 11.75 8.87
C GLU A 865 -57.01 11.15 8.64
N PHE A 866 -56.33 10.76 9.72
CA PHE A 866 -55.03 10.08 9.66
C PHE A 866 -55.16 8.65 10.17
N ALA A 867 -54.79 7.70 9.31
CA ALA A 867 -54.56 6.33 9.73
C ALA A 867 -53.33 6.24 10.67
N PRO A 868 -53.12 5.11 11.36
CA PRO A 868 -51.93 4.88 12.17
C PRO A 868 -50.65 5.13 11.36
N LEU A 869 -49.71 5.92 11.89
CA LEU A 869 -48.43 6.30 11.27
C LEU A 869 -48.49 6.97 9.88
N ALA A 870 -49.68 7.32 9.39
CA ALA A 870 -49.88 7.84 8.04
C ALA A 870 -49.30 9.24 7.85
N ALA A 871 -48.74 9.48 6.66
CA ALA A 871 -48.25 10.77 6.22
C ALA A 871 -49.09 11.30 5.05
N HIS A 872 -49.48 12.58 5.15
CA HIS A 872 -50.22 13.30 4.12
C HIS A 872 -49.43 14.53 3.66
N VAL A 873 -49.61 14.93 2.40
CA VAL A 873 -49.01 16.13 1.82
C VAL A 873 -50.10 16.98 1.21
N TYR A 874 -50.27 18.19 1.72
CA TYR A 874 -51.25 19.14 1.21
C TYR A 874 -50.60 20.19 0.32
N ARG A 875 -51.29 20.57 -0.76
CA ARG A 875 -50.91 21.67 -1.65
C ARG A 875 -52.03 22.70 -1.72
N ILE A 876 -51.72 23.94 -1.37
CA ILE A 876 -52.69 25.03 -1.21
C ILE A 876 -52.16 26.29 -1.92
N PRO A 877 -52.97 27.04 -2.68
CA PRO A 877 -52.56 28.34 -3.20
C PRO A 877 -52.13 29.29 -2.07
N TYR A 878 -50.91 29.82 -2.15
CA TYR A 878 -50.41 30.75 -1.14
C TYR A 878 -50.74 32.18 -1.54
N THR A 879 -51.86 32.71 -1.04
CA THR A 879 -52.18 34.13 -1.13
C THR A 879 -51.51 34.83 0.05
N GLY A 880 -50.20 35.09 -0.05
CA GLY A 880 -49.47 35.80 0.99
C GLY A 880 -50.17 37.10 1.38
N GLY A 881 -50.35 37.29 2.69
CA GLY A 881 -50.66 38.58 3.31
C GLY A 881 -49.43 39.11 4.02
#